data_AF-A0A7C1IBK9-F1
#
_entry.id   AF-A0A7C1IBK9-F1
#
_cell.length_a   1.000
_cell.length_b   1.000
_cell.length_c   1.000
_cell.angle_alpha   90.00
_cell.angle_beta   90.00
_cell.angle_gamma   90.00
#
_symmetry.space_group_name_H-M   'P 1'
#
loop_
_entity.id
_entity.type
_entity.pdbx_description
1 polymer ?
#
loop_
_entity_poly.entity_id
_entity_poly.type
_entity_poly.pdbx_seq_one_letter_code
_entity_poly.pdbx_strand_id
1 'polypeptide(L)'
;MNVPLNKLLIMLMSVVPFTRAMDNHRTCTDIDFGDNATHIARIAEDTIVVIAGSTYSFTVDTPKDEGLISTAVKASQLPFQIRSKNGSAQRYSITDKEGAAKDEGDLVSGDRLIVTSEDGTARKLYRMERQRMALSGRLRLGQEEITVDTNRDLTLYFTAGQRSPDATVQIYLPAGIPATMTNTTVNVIGRGDVLLKDLPTQSIGRTGTNYSYSKVGNVTIEQTPEGGSVLTFTGLDLRPANGPDLKIVISGVQLTETGAYAFRARYTTSEPEVLRSPGTGSETATLNAVKTVSDFQRVLDKSLTYAETPQTYTRVQFKWTLEDNDADIRLMQSVDKGKNWAHSSGTIDRNNAGAVVSGLEPDQLYMFRLDVRSGDHKGYSNPVYFYSGKIDIRHFGVSGNDGADDTDAINKAIDTLHRWGGGTLLFSDGVYNVRTVHLKSNVYLYLESGAVIRAMRNGDAPESTWFSDKQYRSGLSPTDRGPYRNPENWLTKQDVGHTYFRNSMFFAERQDNIKIIGTGRITGNGNLVTSDRVMNNSSDNRSDKMFTFKLCTRIEIGGLYRTEDLWYDPEEDEPYYILNDENRDYECRNMLHIDRGGHFVLLATGTDDIFVHDTYFAKYHGGNARDIYDFMACNNVTVTNIYSRISSDDIVKLGSDCSLGFTRPAANFSVRNIIGDTNCNLFQIGSETADDITNACVDNIYVLGANKAGFSISTNDGAHVKDIHLNCGHTGVLHSRSKMHRTRTPFFVSISNRGRVLGSDVKRYAFTENGRERNELLCTNVNIGKVENIILNAIDIDEVYGGSSYRDRNTRWKPYDGSQNRATPIVAGYALPASETVKGGLDFTLPNGKHAGYITNIQFKDVHVLVKGGNPLSDCQQSPPELGVGQYNVSNLRVQPSYGLWARHAKELTVENCTFNYEARDSRYAIVLDDVKGARIASAKMVRAVDNDHVIKLINSLDVTLHEVIYFEDEWGKSPAVIPHFVHTVGTGHFPRRR
;
A
#
# COMPACT_ATOMS: atom_id res chain seq x y z
N MET A 1 -23.54 12.97 36.16
CA MET A 1 -23.28 12.89 37.62
C MET A 1 -21.78 12.87 37.82
N ASN A 2 -21.29 13.77 38.67
CA ASN A 2 -19.89 14.10 38.94
C ASN A 2 -19.09 12.94 39.53
N VAL A 3 -17.87 12.71 39.01
CA VAL A 3 -16.72 12.17 39.78
C VAL A 3 -15.43 12.85 39.25
N PRO A 4 -14.51 13.32 40.12
CA PRO A 4 -13.55 14.37 39.78
C PRO A 4 -12.13 13.88 39.44
N LEU A 5 -11.41 14.77 38.74
CA LEU A 5 -9.97 14.81 38.50
C LEU A 5 -9.13 14.45 39.75
N ASN A 6 -8.12 13.58 39.58
CA ASN A 6 -6.94 13.59 40.45
C ASN A 6 -5.67 13.15 39.70
N LYS A 7 -4.80 14.15 39.47
CA LYS A 7 -3.33 14.16 39.57
C LYS A 7 -2.59 12.81 39.45
N LEU A 8 -1.94 12.59 38.31
CA LEU A 8 -0.79 11.69 38.22
C LEU A 8 0.51 12.49 38.15
N LEU A 9 1.42 12.12 39.04
CA LEU A 9 2.70 12.73 39.33
C LEU A 9 3.67 12.53 38.15
N ILE A 10 4.29 13.62 37.69
CA ILE A 10 5.35 13.63 36.69
C ILE A 10 6.61 13.04 37.33
N MET A 11 7.03 11.86 36.88
CA MET A 11 8.35 11.31 37.17
C MET A 11 9.28 11.64 36.00
N LEU A 12 10.18 12.60 36.20
CA LEU A 12 11.26 12.92 35.27
C LEU A 12 12.15 11.68 35.06
N MET A 13 12.37 11.28 33.81
CA MET A 13 13.53 10.49 33.41
C MET A 13 14.45 11.35 32.55
N SER A 14 15.60 11.67 33.14
CA SER A 14 16.76 12.29 32.50
C SER A 14 17.41 11.31 31.52
N VAL A 15 17.45 11.70 30.24
CA VAL A 15 18.45 11.22 29.29
C VAL A 15 19.72 12.00 29.62
N VAL A 16 20.83 11.30 29.90
CA VAL A 16 22.14 11.91 30.15
C VAL A 16 22.60 12.62 28.87
N PRO A 17 22.78 13.95 28.83
CA PRO A 17 23.53 14.58 27.76
C PRO A 17 25.02 14.47 28.08
N PHE A 18 25.84 14.41 27.03
CA PHE A 18 27.27 14.69 27.11
C PHE A 18 27.49 15.95 27.96
N THR A 19 28.40 15.87 28.94
CA THR A 19 28.78 16.99 29.80
C THR A 19 29.48 18.08 28.99
N ARG A 20 28.69 19.00 28.43
CA ARG A 20 29.12 20.36 28.13
C ARG A 20 28.88 21.17 29.41
N ALA A 21 29.85 22.00 29.80
CA ALA A 21 29.83 22.77 31.03
C ALA A 21 28.44 23.37 31.34
N MET A 22 27.86 23.01 32.48
CA MET A 22 26.65 23.65 32.99
C MET A 22 27.01 25.08 33.40
N ASP A 23 26.79 26.01 32.48
CA ASP A 23 26.87 27.42 32.77
C ASP A 23 25.54 27.90 33.40
N ASN A 24 25.63 28.79 34.38
CA ASN A 24 24.56 29.25 35.28
C ASN A 24 23.49 30.11 34.55
N HIS A 25 22.74 29.54 33.61
CA HIS A 25 21.75 30.29 32.82
C HIS A 25 20.31 30.18 33.33
N ARG A 26 20.11 30.16 34.65
CA ARG A 26 18.76 30.11 35.26
C ARG A 26 17.91 31.37 35.03
N THR A 27 18.52 32.43 34.50
CA THR A 27 17.91 33.75 34.24
C THR A 27 17.53 34.00 32.77
N CYS A 28 17.76 33.05 31.86
CA CYS A 28 17.49 33.25 30.43
C CYS A 28 15.98 33.36 30.13
N THR A 29 15.61 34.41 29.40
CA THR A 29 14.25 34.69 28.94
C THR A 29 14.15 34.82 27.41
N ASP A 30 15.25 34.53 26.71
CA ASP A 30 15.29 34.49 25.26
C ASP A 30 14.66 33.19 24.74
N ILE A 31 13.90 33.33 23.65
CA ILE A 31 13.22 32.21 22.98
C ILE A 31 13.74 32.04 21.56
N ASP A 32 13.52 30.84 21.03
CA ASP A 32 13.80 30.44 19.66
C ASP A 32 12.64 29.58 19.13
N PHE A 33 12.64 29.27 17.84
CA PHE A 33 11.65 28.39 17.23
C PHE A 33 11.70 27.00 17.88
N GLY A 34 10.53 26.46 18.23
CA GLY A 34 10.41 25.05 18.59
C GLY A 34 10.71 24.13 17.40
N ASP A 35 11.12 22.89 17.66
CA ASP A 35 11.55 21.94 16.61
C ASP A 35 10.48 21.62 15.56
N ASN A 36 9.21 21.78 15.93
CA ASN A 36 8.05 21.59 15.05
C ASN A 36 7.21 22.87 14.92
N ALA A 37 7.83 24.04 15.11
CA ALA A 37 7.16 25.31 14.93
C ALA A 37 6.72 25.47 13.46
N THR A 38 5.43 25.67 13.26
CA THR A 38 4.82 25.90 11.94
C THR A 38 4.08 27.23 11.88
N HIS A 39 3.72 27.83 13.02
CA HIS A 39 2.88 29.03 13.08
C HIS A 39 3.63 30.32 13.42
N ILE A 40 4.96 30.29 13.54
CA ILE A 40 5.78 31.47 13.80
C ILE A 40 6.56 31.80 12.54
N ALA A 41 6.42 33.03 12.04
CA ALA A 41 7.16 33.50 10.87
C ALA A 41 8.53 34.07 11.26
N ARG A 42 8.60 34.73 12.42
CA ARG A 42 9.81 35.42 12.88
C ARG A 42 9.78 35.61 14.39
N ILE A 43 10.93 35.45 15.02
CA ILE A 43 11.19 35.87 16.41
C ILE A 43 12.25 36.97 16.35
N ALA A 44 11.92 38.14 16.88
CA ALA A 44 12.82 39.28 17.03
C ALA A 44 13.15 39.48 18.52
N GLU A 45 13.86 40.57 18.84
CA GLU A 45 14.29 40.83 20.22
C GLU A 45 13.11 40.95 21.21
N ASP A 46 12.04 41.66 20.84
CA ASP A 46 10.86 41.90 21.68
C ASP A 46 9.52 41.60 20.96
N THR A 47 9.58 40.97 19.79
CA THR A 47 8.42 40.75 18.92
C THR A 47 8.39 39.34 18.37
N ILE A 48 7.20 38.71 18.37
CA ILE A 48 6.94 37.44 17.70
C ILE A 48 5.93 37.71 16.58
N VAL A 49 6.32 37.38 15.35
CA VAL A 49 5.40 37.42 14.20
C VAL A 49 4.75 36.05 14.06
N VAL A 50 3.46 35.97 14.36
CA VAL A 50 2.64 34.78 14.21
C VAL A 50 1.92 34.76 12.87
N ILE A 51 1.75 33.56 12.32
CA ILE A 51 1.12 33.32 11.02
C ILE A 51 -0.40 33.29 11.18
N ALA A 52 -1.09 33.84 10.19
CA ALA A 52 -2.53 33.68 10.00
C ALA A 52 -2.86 33.46 8.50
N GLY A 53 -3.99 32.83 8.23
CA GLY A 53 -4.40 32.44 6.89
C GLY A 53 -5.51 31.40 6.95
N SER A 54 -5.75 30.70 5.85
CA SER A 54 -6.69 29.59 5.78
C SER A 54 -6.15 28.45 4.91
N THR A 55 -6.63 27.24 5.17
CA THR A 55 -6.32 26.03 4.39
C THR A 55 -7.53 25.10 4.37
N TYR A 56 -7.59 24.20 3.39
CA TYR A 56 -8.51 23.07 3.47
C TYR A 56 -7.91 21.94 4.31
N SER A 57 -8.72 21.39 5.22
CA SER A 57 -8.40 20.21 6.01
C SER A 57 -9.70 19.48 6.33
N PHE A 58 -9.87 18.30 5.74
CA PHE A 58 -10.98 17.42 6.01
C PHE A 58 -10.50 16.26 6.88
N THR A 59 -11.31 15.90 7.86
CA THR A 59 -11.17 14.70 8.66
C THR A 59 -12.41 13.85 8.44
N VAL A 60 -12.38 12.64 8.98
CA VAL A 60 -13.54 11.75 8.99
C VAL A 60 -14.78 12.36 9.69
N ASP A 61 -14.59 13.36 10.55
CA ASP A 61 -15.66 14.04 11.28
C ASP A 61 -16.12 15.34 10.60
N THR A 62 -15.30 15.93 9.72
CA THR A 62 -15.56 17.23 9.10
C THR A 62 -16.89 17.23 8.34
N PRO A 63 -17.85 18.11 8.67
CA PRO A 63 -19.11 18.22 7.93
C PRO A 63 -18.88 18.49 6.43
N LYS A 64 -19.86 18.12 5.62
CA LYS A 64 -19.78 18.35 4.17
C LYS A 64 -19.64 19.86 3.94
N ASP A 65 -18.68 20.25 3.11
CA ASP A 65 -18.40 21.65 2.73
C ASP A 65 -17.83 22.54 3.87
N GLU A 66 -17.47 21.98 5.03
CA GLU A 66 -16.87 22.70 6.17
C GLU A 66 -15.37 22.41 6.37
N GLY A 67 -14.64 22.11 5.30
CA GLY A 67 -13.20 21.82 5.38
C GLY A 67 -12.29 23.04 5.39
N LEU A 68 -12.81 24.25 5.16
CA LEU A 68 -12.02 25.48 5.21
C LEU A 68 -11.77 25.88 6.67
N ILE A 69 -10.50 25.86 7.10
CA ILE A 69 -10.10 26.15 8.48
C ILE A 69 -9.11 27.32 8.56
N SER A 70 -9.08 28.01 9.71
CA SER A 70 -8.08 29.03 10.04
C SER A 70 -6.73 28.39 10.32
N THR A 71 -5.64 29.01 9.85
CA THR A 71 -4.25 28.65 10.21
C THR A 71 -3.66 29.61 11.25
N ALA A 72 -4.48 30.43 11.90
CA ALA A 72 -4.03 31.26 13.01
C ALA A 72 -3.66 30.40 14.22
N VAL A 73 -2.55 30.73 14.88
CA VAL A 73 -2.15 30.06 16.13
C VAL A 73 -3.06 30.47 17.28
N LYS A 74 -3.50 29.49 18.07
CA LYS A 74 -4.23 29.73 19.32
C LYS A 74 -3.27 30.01 20.47
N ALA A 75 -3.71 30.76 21.48
CA ALA A 75 -2.92 31.03 22.68
C ALA A 75 -2.42 29.72 23.35
N SER A 76 -3.30 28.72 23.46
CA SER A 76 -2.98 27.38 23.97
C SER A 76 -1.93 26.62 23.15
N GLN A 77 -1.72 26.99 21.88
CA GLN A 77 -0.76 26.32 20.98
C GLN A 77 0.63 26.98 20.99
N LEU A 78 0.73 28.26 21.33
CA LEU A 78 1.99 29.02 21.24
C LEU A 78 3.15 28.40 22.05
N PRO A 79 2.96 27.87 23.28
CA PRO A 79 4.05 27.24 24.03
C PRO A 79 4.72 26.07 23.29
N PHE A 80 4.01 25.39 22.39
CA PHE A 80 4.53 24.29 21.57
C PHE A 80 5.25 24.78 20.30
N GLN A 81 5.20 26.07 19.99
CA GLN A 81 5.84 26.69 18.84
C GLN A 81 7.20 27.34 19.19
N ILE A 82 7.55 27.43 20.48
CA ILE A 82 8.75 28.11 20.98
C ILE A 82 9.54 27.23 21.93
N ARG A 83 10.83 27.52 22.08
CA ARG A 83 11.71 26.93 23.11
C ARG A 83 12.63 27.99 23.68
N SER A 84 13.26 27.69 24.83
CA SER A 84 14.36 28.52 25.33
C SER A 84 15.55 28.48 24.38
N LYS A 85 16.13 29.65 24.09
CA LYS A 85 17.26 29.79 23.17
C LYS A 85 18.53 29.04 23.61
N ASN A 86 18.72 28.86 24.90
CA ASN A 86 19.87 28.15 25.48
C ASN A 86 19.49 26.85 26.20
N GLY A 87 18.23 26.43 26.11
CA GLY A 87 17.72 25.22 26.76
C GLY A 87 17.37 25.35 28.24
N SER A 88 17.46 26.54 28.85
CA SER A 88 17.00 26.76 30.23
C SER A 88 15.50 26.50 30.37
N ALA A 89 15.04 26.06 31.55
CA ALA A 89 13.61 26.01 31.83
C ALA A 89 13.02 27.44 31.84
N GLN A 90 11.81 27.59 31.31
CA GLN A 90 11.09 28.87 31.22
C GLN A 90 9.61 28.65 31.54
N ARG A 91 8.96 29.66 32.12
CA ARG A 91 7.51 29.72 32.32
C ARG A 91 6.91 30.76 31.39
N TYR A 92 5.77 30.43 30.77
CA TYR A 92 5.09 31.27 29.79
C TYR A 92 3.72 31.69 30.30
N SER A 93 3.36 32.96 30.10
CA SER A 93 1.98 33.45 30.26
C SER A 93 1.64 34.39 29.12
N ILE A 94 0.41 34.31 28.62
CA ILE A 94 -0.06 35.12 27.50
C ILE A 94 -1.12 36.09 28.01
N THR A 95 -1.04 37.34 27.55
CA THR A 95 -2.08 38.35 27.79
C THR A 95 -2.59 38.92 26.49
N ASP A 96 -3.80 39.45 26.49
CA ASP A 96 -4.28 40.33 25.42
C ASP A 96 -3.56 41.69 25.44
N LYS A 97 -3.92 42.56 24.50
CA LYS A 97 -3.34 43.90 24.37
C LYS A 97 -3.67 44.82 25.56
N GLU A 98 -4.76 44.56 26.27
CA GLU A 98 -5.18 45.24 27.51
C GLU A 98 -4.49 44.69 28.77
N GLY A 99 -3.85 43.53 28.68
CA GLY A 99 -3.13 42.88 29.79
C GLY A 99 -3.94 41.83 30.54
N ALA A 100 -5.14 41.45 30.07
CA ALA A 100 -5.89 40.34 30.65
C ALA A 100 -5.30 39.00 30.20
N ALA A 101 -5.31 38.00 31.08
CA ALA A 101 -4.80 36.67 30.76
C ALA A 101 -5.58 36.03 29.61
N LYS A 102 -4.87 35.36 28.71
CA LYS A 102 -5.43 34.75 27.50
C LYS A 102 -4.87 33.34 27.33
N ASP A 103 -5.64 32.36 27.76
CA ASP A 103 -5.25 30.94 27.68
C ASP A 103 -5.80 30.27 26.40
N GLU A 104 -6.81 30.85 25.75
CA GLU A 104 -7.48 30.29 24.57
C GLU A 104 -7.78 31.34 23.50
N GLY A 105 -8.17 30.87 22.30
CA GLY A 105 -8.53 31.70 21.16
C GLY A 105 -7.32 32.15 20.32
N ASP A 106 -7.60 32.68 19.13
CA ASP A 106 -6.56 33.09 18.17
C ASP A 106 -5.70 34.23 18.70
N LEU A 107 -4.38 34.12 18.53
CA LEU A 107 -3.46 35.22 18.81
C LEU A 107 -3.60 36.32 17.76
N VAL A 108 -3.71 37.56 18.23
CA VAL A 108 -3.88 38.74 17.39
C VAL A 108 -2.79 39.77 17.65
N SER A 109 -2.62 40.70 16.72
CA SER A 109 -1.65 41.78 16.90
C SER A 109 -1.95 42.58 18.17
N GLY A 110 -0.93 42.76 19.01
CA GLY A 110 -1.02 43.46 20.29
C GLY A 110 -1.08 42.54 21.52
N ASP A 111 -1.42 41.26 21.35
CA ASP A 111 -1.27 40.25 22.40
C ASP A 111 0.20 40.15 22.84
N ARG A 112 0.46 39.60 24.02
CA ARG A 112 1.80 39.59 24.62
C ARG A 112 2.12 38.23 25.22
N LEU A 113 3.32 37.73 24.94
CA LEU A 113 3.91 36.60 25.66
C LEU A 113 4.87 37.16 26.71
N ILE A 114 4.71 36.71 27.94
CA ILE A 114 5.63 36.99 29.05
C ILE A 114 6.40 35.69 29.33
N VAL A 115 7.72 35.76 29.13
CA VAL A 115 8.66 34.68 29.44
C VAL A 115 9.31 34.98 30.78
N THR A 116 9.13 34.08 31.73
CA THR A 116 9.74 34.15 33.05
C THR A 116 10.83 33.10 33.16
N SER A 117 12.01 33.49 33.63
CA SER A 117 13.14 32.59 33.85
C SER A 117 12.81 31.50 34.87
N GLU A 118 13.60 30.42 34.87
CA GLU A 118 13.43 29.27 35.78
C GLU A 118 13.30 29.71 37.25
N ASP A 119 14.23 30.56 37.70
CA ASP A 119 14.31 31.10 39.06
C ASP A 119 13.28 32.21 39.36
N GLY A 120 12.54 32.67 38.34
CA GLY A 120 11.54 33.72 38.46
C GLY A 120 12.07 35.15 38.59
N THR A 121 13.38 35.36 38.51
CA THR A 121 14.02 36.67 38.76
C THR A 121 14.04 37.56 37.52
N ALA A 122 14.06 36.97 36.32
CA ALA A 122 14.03 37.70 35.05
C ALA A 122 12.70 37.48 34.32
N ARG A 123 12.21 38.55 33.69
CA ARG A 123 11.02 38.52 32.85
C ARG A 123 11.27 39.29 31.57
N LYS A 124 10.82 38.75 30.45
CA LYS A 124 10.87 39.40 29.13
C LYS A 124 9.50 39.35 28.48
N LEU A 125 9.13 40.44 27.83
CA LEU A 125 7.86 40.60 27.15
C LEU A 125 8.10 40.58 25.65
N TYR A 126 7.35 39.74 24.95
CA TYR A 126 7.28 39.71 23.50
C TYR A 126 5.90 40.18 23.04
N ARG A 127 5.87 41.18 22.16
CA ARG A 127 4.63 41.63 21.49
C ARG A 127 4.32 40.72 20.31
N MET A 128 3.04 40.41 20.12
CA MET A 128 2.57 39.64 18.98
C MET A 128 2.27 40.57 17.81
N GLU A 129 2.77 40.22 16.65
CA GLU A 129 2.35 40.75 15.36
C GLU A 129 1.78 39.62 14.52
N ARG A 130 0.67 39.85 13.84
CA ARG A 130 0.06 38.85 12.97
C ARG A 130 0.37 39.16 11.51
N GLN A 131 0.86 38.17 10.77
CA GLN A 131 1.12 38.28 9.33
C GLN A 131 0.39 37.19 8.54
N ARG A 132 -0.18 37.58 7.40
CA ARG A 132 -0.85 36.63 6.49
C ARG A 132 0.19 35.87 5.67
N MET A 133 0.36 34.58 5.95
CA MET A 133 1.40 33.71 5.35
C MET A 133 0.95 32.25 5.33
N ALA A 134 1.59 31.43 4.50
CA ALA A 134 1.43 29.98 4.59
C ALA A 134 2.13 29.48 5.86
N LEU A 135 1.64 28.39 6.47
CA LEU A 135 2.33 27.75 7.60
C LEU A 135 3.74 27.35 7.16
N SER A 136 4.70 27.40 8.08
CA SER A 136 6.06 27.00 7.77
C SER A 136 6.08 25.52 7.40
N GLY A 137 6.75 25.21 6.28
CA GLY A 137 7.08 23.84 5.93
C GLY A 137 8.19 23.28 6.80
N ARG A 138 8.85 22.23 6.31
CA ARG A 138 9.99 21.62 6.98
C ARG A 138 11.03 21.20 5.98
N LEU A 139 12.29 21.58 6.24
CA LEU A 139 13.46 21.11 5.52
C LEU A 139 14.30 20.25 6.46
N ARG A 140 14.73 19.08 6.00
CA ARG A 140 15.65 18.19 6.72
C ARG A 140 16.72 17.69 5.77
N LEU A 141 17.90 17.43 6.31
CA LEU A 141 18.97 16.73 5.61
C LEU A 141 18.90 15.23 5.96
N GLY A 142 19.27 14.37 5.02
CA GLY A 142 19.45 12.93 5.28
C GLY A 142 20.64 12.65 6.21
N GLN A 143 21.59 13.58 6.24
CA GLN A 143 22.75 13.58 7.11
C GLN A 143 23.04 15.00 7.60
N GLU A 144 23.50 15.15 8.85
CA GLU A 144 23.82 16.46 9.44
C GLU A 144 25.31 16.81 9.31
N GLU A 145 26.15 15.84 8.95
CA GLU A 145 27.59 16.01 8.77
C GLU A 145 28.07 15.39 7.45
N ILE A 146 29.11 15.99 6.86
CA ILE A 146 29.81 15.48 5.67
C ILE A 146 31.32 15.63 5.85
N THR A 147 32.10 14.63 5.46
CA THR A 147 33.56 14.71 5.49
C THR A 147 34.05 15.55 4.31
N VAL A 148 34.89 16.55 4.57
CA VAL A 148 35.54 17.34 3.51
C VAL A 148 36.44 16.46 2.64
N ASP A 149 36.73 16.91 1.42
CA ASP A 149 37.59 16.24 0.44
C ASP A 149 37.15 14.82 0.04
N THR A 150 35.91 14.45 0.38
CA THR A 150 35.27 13.20 -0.03
C THR A 150 34.12 13.43 -1.01
N ASN A 151 33.84 12.42 -1.82
CA ASN A 151 32.74 12.46 -2.78
C ASN A 151 31.49 11.75 -2.21
N ARG A 152 30.42 12.49 -1.94
CA ARG A 152 29.21 11.97 -1.27
C ARG A 152 27.91 12.51 -1.83
N ASP A 153 26.86 11.71 -1.77
CA ASP A 153 25.51 12.17 -2.11
C ASP A 153 24.89 12.93 -0.94
N LEU A 154 24.22 14.04 -1.23
CA LEU A 154 23.46 14.83 -0.27
C LEU A 154 21.96 14.65 -0.47
N THR A 155 21.26 14.15 0.55
CA THR A 155 19.81 14.02 0.50
C THR A 155 19.13 15.13 1.29
N LEU A 156 18.11 15.76 0.70
CA LEU A 156 17.23 16.74 1.33
C LEU A 156 15.79 16.26 1.29
N TYR A 157 15.05 16.50 2.37
CA TYR A 157 13.63 16.22 2.49
C TYR A 157 12.88 17.51 2.76
N PHE A 158 11.90 17.85 1.93
CA PHE A 158 11.02 18.98 2.14
C PHE A 158 9.57 18.52 2.32
N THR A 159 8.86 19.11 3.28
CA THR A 159 7.42 18.95 3.50
C THR A 159 6.77 20.32 3.64
N ALA A 160 5.77 20.65 2.82
CA ALA A 160 5.00 21.88 2.91
C ALA A 160 4.14 21.90 4.19
N GLY A 161 4.01 23.08 4.82
CA GLY A 161 3.23 23.26 6.05
C GLY A 161 1.71 23.20 5.83
N GLN A 162 1.28 23.34 4.58
CA GLN A 162 -0.10 23.24 4.12
C GLN A 162 -0.09 22.45 2.81
N ARG A 163 -1.08 21.57 2.65
CA ARG A 163 -1.38 20.91 1.39
C ARG A 163 -1.88 21.97 0.40
N SER A 164 -1.59 21.86 -0.90
CA SER A 164 -2.08 22.83 -1.89
C SER A 164 -1.92 22.28 -3.31
N PRO A 165 -2.84 22.56 -4.25
CA PRO A 165 -2.58 22.36 -5.67
C PRO A 165 -1.58 23.40 -6.20
N ASP A 166 -1.03 23.19 -7.39
CA ASP A 166 -0.19 24.14 -8.13
C ASP A 166 0.86 24.87 -7.27
N ALA A 167 1.50 24.13 -6.36
CA ALA A 167 2.44 24.68 -5.42
C ALA A 167 3.78 25.00 -6.10
N THR A 168 4.45 26.02 -5.59
CA THR A 168 5.84 26.33 -5.93
C THR A 168 6.72 26.09 -4.71
N VAL A 169 7.83 25.39 -4.86
CA VAL A 169 8.81 25.13 -3.80
C VAL A 169 10.19 25.62 -4.23
N GLN A 170 10.86 26.38 -3.38
CA GLN A 170 12.21 26.88 -3.60
C GLN A 170 13.15 26.32 -2.54
N ILE A 171 14.23 25.67 -2.98
CA ILE A 171 15.30 25.16 -2.12
C ILE A 171 16.56 25.98 -2.39
N TYR A 172 17.03 26.69 -1.37
CA TYR A 172 18.22 27.52 -1.40
C TYR A 172 19.40 26.68 -0.92
N LEU A 173 20.34 26.43 -1.83
CA LEU A 173 21.58 25.72 -1.60
C LEU A 173 22.72 26.73 -1.38
N PRO A 174 23.56 26.56 -0.35
CA PRO A 174 24.72 27.42 -0.14
C PRO A 174 25.79 27.20 -1.22
N ALA A 175 26.77 28.11 -1.27
CA ALA A 175 27.94 27.96 -2.13
C ALA A 175 28.67 26.62 -1.84
N GLY A 176 29.23 26.01 -2.89
CA GLY A 176 29.91 24.71 -2.80
C GLY A 176 29.00 23.47 -2.94
N ILE A 177 27.68 23.63 -3.07
CA ILE A 177 26.75 22.52 -3.33
C ILE A 177 26.36 22.50 -4.83
N PRO A 178 26.96 21.64 -5.66
CA PRO A 178 26.86 21.72 -7.12
C PRO A 178 25.63 20.96 -7.66
N ALA A 179 24.41 21.46 -7.42
CA ALA A 179 23.22 20.88 -8.02
C ALA A 179 23.12 21.22 -9.52
N THR A 180 22.87 20.22 -10.35
CA THR A 180 22.67 20.34 -11.80
C THR A 180 21.46 19.51 -12.22
N MET A 181 20.98 19.75 -13.45
CA MET A 181 19.84 19.00 -14.00
C MET A 181 20.13 17.50 -14.19
N THR A 182 21.40 17.07 -14.15
CA THR A 182 21.86 15.71 -14.49
C THR A 182 22.52 14.95 -13.34
N ASN A 183 22.93 15.60 -12.26
CA ASN A 183 23.43 14.92 -11.05
C ASN A 183 22.44 14.93 -9.90
N THR A 184 21.30 15.62 -10.04
CA THR A 184 20.30 15.76 -8.99
C THR A 184 19.04 15.00 -9.38
N THR A 185 18.54 14.18 -8.46
CA THR A 185 17.23 13.53 -8.57
C THR A 185 16.21 14.15 -7.63
N VAL A 186 14.94 14.03 -7.97
CA VAL A 186 13.81 14.42 -7.12
C VAL A 186 12.75 13.32 -7.14
N ASN A 187 12.09 13.13 -6.01
CA ASN A 187 10.89 12.31 -5.88
C ASN A 187 9.80 13.15 -5.26
N VAL A 188 8.81 13.47 -6.09
CA VAL A 188 7.65 14.30 -5.74
C VAL A 188 6.55 13.39 -5.21
N ILE A 189 6.13 13.62 -3.96
CA ILE A 189 5.03 12.92 -3.26
C ILE A 189 5.08 11.38 -3.33
N GLY A 190 6.26 10.79 -3.53
CA GLY A 190 6.42 9.33 -3.61
C GLY A 190 6.25 8.72 -5.02
N ARG A 191 6.26 9.51 -6.10
CA ARG A 191 6.14 9.02 -7.49
C ARG A 191 7.36 8.24 -8.01
N GLY A 192 8.44 8.19 -7.22
CA GLY A 192 9.72 7.61 -7.61
C GLY A 192 10.76 8.67 -7.93
N ASP A 193 12.03 8.29 -7.83
CA ASP A 193 13.18 9.18 -8.05
C ASP A 193 13.38 9.37 -9.57
N VAL A 194 13.43 10.62 -10.05
CA VAL A 194 13.77 11.00 -11.45
C VAL A 194 14.83 12.09 -11.46
N LEU A 195 15.66 12.17 -12.51
CA LEU A 195 16.57 13.31 -12.68
C LEU A 195 15.77 14.60 -12.85
N LEU A 196 16.31 15.74 -12.39
CA LEU A 196 15.65 17.02 -12.53
C LEU A 196 15.29 17.37 -13.99
N LYS A 197 16.15 17.00 -14.97
CA LYS A 197 15.86 17.19 -16.40
C LYS A 197 14.63 16.42 -16.89
N ASP A 198 14.28 15.32 -16.23
CA ASP A 198 13.23 14.39 -16.66
C ASP A 198 11.90 14.61 -15.88
N LEU A 199 11.89 15.49 -14.87
CA LEU A 199 10.70 15.81 -14.07
C LEU A 199 9.49 16.24 -14.92
N PRO A 200 9.62 17.12 -15.94
CA PRO A 200 8.48 17.51 -16.78
C PRO A 200 7.91 16.36 -17.64
N THR A 201 8.67 15.29 -17.82
CA THR A 201 8.29 14.11 -18.61
C THR A 201 7.96 12.89 -17.77
N GLN A 202 8.11 12.96 -16.44
CA GLN A 202 7.69 11.90 -15.54
C GLN A 202 6.19 11.64 -15.69
N SER A 203 5.80 10.36 -15.73
CA SER A 203 4.39 9.97 -15.82
C SER A 203 3.58 10.54 -14.65
N ILE A 204 2.44 11.13 -14.97
CA ILE A 204 1.42 11.53 -13.98
C ILE A 204 0.53 10.35 -13.53
N GLY A 205 0.67 9.20 -14.19
CA GLY A 205 -0.24 8.06 -14.08
C GLY A 205 -1.33 8.08 -15.16
N ARG A 206 -2.15 7.03 -15.21
CA ARG A 206 -3.36 7.02 -16.03
C ARG A 206 -4.45 7.93 -15.46
N THR A 207 -5.01 8.78 -16.31
CA THR A 207 -6.09 9.72 -15.97
C THR A 207 -7.14 9.81 -17.09
N GLY A 208 -8.33 10.31 -16.77
CA GLY A 208 -9.27 10.84 -17.76
C GLY A 208 -8.82 12.22 -18.26
N THR A 209 -9.45 12.69 -19.33
CA THR A 209 -9.03 13.93 -20.03
C THR A 209 -9.29 15.21 -19.25
N ASN A 210 -10.04 15.18 -18.14
CA ASN A 210 -10.37 16.36 -17.34
C ASN A 210 -9.45 16.51 -16.11
N TYR A 211 -8.34 15.76 -16.03
CA TYR A 211 -7.34 15.98 -15.00
C TYR A 211 -6.50 17.21 -15.36
N SER A 212 -6.27 18.09 -14.39
CA SER A 212 -5.72 19.42 -14.61
C SER A 212 -4.22 19.43 -14.87
N TYR A 213 -3.51 18.37 -14.47
CA TYR A 213 -2.06 18.26 -14.62
C TYR A 213 -1.72 17.39 -15.83
N SER A 214 -0.84 17.89 -16.68
CA SER A 214 -0.27 17.15 -17.82
C SER A 214 1.17 16.67 -17.58
N LYS A 215 1.75 17.04 -16.44
CA LYS A 215 3.09 16.69 -15.97
C LYS A 215 3.17 16.81 -14.44
N VAL A 216 4.17 16.18 -13.83
CA VAL A 216 4.37 16.19 -12.37
C VAL A 216 4.79 17.58 -11.86
N GLY A 217 5.59 18.30 -12.63
CA GLY A 217 6.05 19.65 -12.31
C GLY A 217 7.15 20.12 -13.25
N ASN A 218 7.70 21.30 -13.00
CA ASN A 218 8.94 21.78 -13.63
C ASN A 218 9.97 22.11 -12.56
N VAL A 219 11.23 22.23 -12.97
CA VAL A 219 12.31 22.70 -12.10
C VAL A 219 13.29 23.58 -12.87
N THR A 220 13.72 24.66 -12.24
CA THR A 220 14.83 25.51 -12.70
C THR A 220 15.90 25.61 -11.63
N ILE A 221 17.14 25.89 -12.05
CA ILE A 221 18.27 26.15 -11.15
C ILE A 221 18.80 27.54 -11.48
N GLU A 222 18.78 28.44 -10.50
CA GLU A 222 19.29 29.81 -10.62
C GLU A 222 20.49 30.00 -9.69
N GLN A 223 21.57 30.60 -10.18
CA GLN A 223 22.75 30.89 -9.35
C GLN A 223 22.49 32.15 -8.51
N THR A 224 22.92 32.14 -7.24
CA THR A 224 22.83 33.31 -6.37
C THR A 224 24.09 34.17 -6.48
N PRO A 225 24.01 35.49 -6.20
CA PRO A 225 25.18 36.37 -6.17
C PRO A 225 26.29 35.91 -5.21
N GLU A 226 25.91 35.17 -4.16
CA GLU A 226 26.83 34.62 -3.15
C GLU A 226 27.47 33.29 -3.56
N GLY A 227 27.26 32.82 -4.80
CA GLY A 227 27.84 31.59 -5.34
C GLY A 227 27.09 30.30 -4.97
N GLY A 228 25.89 30.42 -4.37
CA GLY A 228 24.96 29.31 -4.15
C GLY A 228 24.01 29.11 -5.32
N SER A 229 22.97 28.28 -5.12
CA SER A 229 21.92 28.10 -6.12
C SER A 229 20.52 27.97 -5.51
N VAL A 230 19.49 28.25 -6.30
CA VAL A 230 18.08 28.07 -5.93
C VAL A 230 17.43 27.10 -6.90
N LEU A 231 16.95 25.98 -6.38
CA LEU A 231 16.12 25.04 -7.13
C LEU A 231 14.67 25.50 -6.97
N THR A 232 14.02 25.89 -8.05
CA THR A 232 12.61 26.32 -8.03
C THR A 232 11.76 25.29 -8.75
N PHE A 233 10.97 24.54 -7.98
CA PHE A 233 9.97 23.60 -8.47
C PHE A 233 8.61 24.28 -8.61
N THR A 234 7.93 24.11 -9.74
CA THR A 234 6.61 24.73 -10.02
C THR A 234 5.61 23.73 -10.57
N GLY A 235 4.31 24.02 -10.43
CA GLY A 235 3.25 23.16 -10.95
C GLY A 235 3.04 21.87 -10.16
N LEU A 236 3.39 21.86 -8.87
CA LEU A 236 3.34 20.65 -8.03
C LEU A 236 1.95 20.46 -7.41
N ASP A 237 1.35 19.30 -7.59
CA ASP A 237 0.19 18.88 -6.78
C ASP A 237 0.66 18.30 -5.44
N LEU A 238 0.63 19.11 -4.38
CA LEU A 238 1.02 18.70 -3.03
C LEU A 238 -0.18 18.40 -2.13
N ARG A 239 -1.38 18.24 -2.71
CA ARG A 239 -2.58 17.90 -1.93
C ARG A 239 -2.51 16.52 -1.26
N PRO A 240 -1.94 15.46 -1.89
CA PRO A 240 -1.79 14.16 -1.25
C PRO A 240 -0.77 14.20 -0.10
N ALA A 241 -0.97 13.35 0.92
CA ALA A 241 -0.09 13.24 2.07
C ALA A 241 0.64 11.89 2.04
N ASN A 242 1.88 11.88 1.51
CA ASN A 242 2.66 10.68 1.23
C ASN A 242 4.08 10.76 1.86
N GLY A 243 4.19 11.27 3.09
CA GLY A 243 5.47 11.60 3.72
C GLY A 243 6.09 12.91 3.18
N PRO A 244 7.42 13.00 2.99
CA PRO A 244 8.06 14.17 2.39
C PRO A 244 7.51 14.48 0.99
N ASP A 245 7.22 15.75 0.73
CA ASP A 245 6.73 16.22 -0.57
C ASP A 245 7.80 16.16 -1.64
N LEU A 246 9.02 16.53 -1.27
CA LEU A 246 10.20 16.38 -2.11
C LEU A 246 11.26 15.59 -1.34
N LYS A 247 11.79 14.53 -1.95
CA LYS A 247 13.10 13.96 -1.62
C LYS A 247 14.04 14.34 -2.75
N ILE A 248 15.08 15.12 -2.48
CA ILE A 248 16.06 15.58 -3.45
C ILE A 248 17.39 14.92 -3.12
N VAL A 249 18.05 14.28 -4.09
CA VAL A 249 19.39 13.72 -3.91
C VAL A 249 20.32 14.41 -4.88
N ILE A 250 21.31 15.13 -4.34
CA ILE A 250 22.37 15.77 -5.12
C ILE A 250 23.56 14.82 -5.09
N SER A 251 23.86 14.21 -6.24
CA SER A 251 24.96 13.26 -6.34
C SER A 251 26.29 13.99 -6.51
N GLY A 252 27.34 13.43 -5.93
CA GLY A 252 28.68 13.91 -6.23
C GLY A 252 29.13 15.17 -5.46
N VAL A 253 28.59 15.43 -4.26
CA VAL A 253 28.94 16.60 -3.46
C VAL A 253 30.32 16.41 -2.85
N GLN A 254 31.21 17.37 -3.10
CA GLN A 254 32.57 17.43 -2.56
C GLN A 254 32.84 18.83 -2.00
N LEU A 255 32.95 18.93 -0.67
CA LEU A 255 33.26 20.18 0.03
C LEU A 255 34.73 20.16 0.45
N THR A 256 35.46 21.25 0.23
CA THR A 256 36.89 21.36 0.59
C THR A 256 37.12 22.13 1.89
N GLU A 257 36.13 22.90 2.35
CA GLU A 257 36.23 23.73 3.54
C GLU A 257 35.30 23.22 4.65
N THR A 258 35.85 23.09 5.86
CA THR A 258 35.06 22.81 7.05
C THR A 258 34.19 24.00 7.43
N GLY A 259 32.99 23.75 7.91
CA GLY A 259 32.10 24.82 8.36
C GLY A 259 30.64 24.42 8.30
N ALA A 260 29.77 25.37 8.68
CA ALA A 260 28.33 25.21 8.62
C ALA A 260 27.80 25.72 7.27
N TYR A 261 27.12 24.85 6.53
CA TYR A 261 26.47 25.14 5.26
C TYR A 261 24.97 25.22 5.49
N ALA A 262 24.42 26.44 5.43
CA ALA A 262 23.02 26.70 5.73
C ALA A 262 22.13 26.52 4.50
N PHE A 263 21.10 25.70 4.65
CA PHE A 263 20.05 25.48 3.66
C PHE A 263 18.76 26.13 4.12
N ARG A 264 17.95 26.55 3.16
CA ARG A 264 16.62 27.11 3.41
C ARG A 264 15.64 26.60 2.37
N ALA A 265 14.39 26.39 2.75
CA ALA A 265 13.29 26.18 1.83
C ALA A 265 12.24 27.28 1.97
N ARG A 266 11.44 27.51 0.93
CA ARG A 266 10.19 28.28 0.97
C ARG A 266 9.20 27.63 0.01
N TYR A 267 7.91 27.79 0.27
CA TYR A 267 6.89 27.39 -0.69
C TYR A 267 5.75 28.39 -0.80
N THR A 268 4.97 28.28 -1.86
CA THR A 268 3.78 29.09 -2.13
C THR A 268 2.59 28.17 -2.36
N THR A 269 1.47 28.46 -1.69
CA THR A 269 0.15 27.85 -1.94
C THR A 269 -0.57 28.55 -3.09
N SER A 270 -1.52 27.88 -3.74
CA SER A 270 -2.40 28.51 -4.75
C SER A 270 -3.83 28.70 -4.23
N GLU A 271 -4.32 27.72 -3.48
CA GLU A 271 -5.64 27.67 -2.88
C GLU A 271 -5.54 27.29 -1.39
N PRO A 272 -6.52 27.69 -0.55
CA PRO A 272 -7.61 28.65 -0.84
C PRO A 272 -7.10 30.09 -1.02
N GLU A 273 -5.84 30.34 -0.68
CA GLU A 273 -5.17 31.62 -0.78
C GLU A 273 -3.78 31.45 -1.36
N VAL A 274 -3.32 32.43 -2.14
CA VAL A 274 -1.94 32.48 -2.63
C VAL A 274 -1.05 33.08 -1.54
N LEU A 275 -0.41 32.22 -0.74
CA LEU A 275 0.42 32.62 0.38
C LEU A 275 1.81 32.01 0.28
N ARG A 276 2.82 32.75 0.72
CA ARG A 276 4.21 32.29 0.78
C ARG A 276 4.59 31.95 2.22
N SER A 277 5.35 30.87 2.40
CA SER A 277 5.90 30.50 3.71
C SER A 277 7.11 31.37 4.11
N PRO A 278 7.45 31.44 5.41
CA PRO A 278 8.49 32.34 5.91
C PRO A 278 9.92 32.01 5.43
N GLY A 279 10.23 30.73 5.27
CA GLY A 279 11.59 30.21 5.06
C GLY A 279 12.50 30.42 6.26
N THR A 280 11.97 30.24 7.46
CA THR A 280 12.69 30.37 8.75
C THR A 280 12.37 29.17 9.63
N GLY A 281 13.06 29.03 10.77
CA GLY A 281 12.80 27.96 11.73
C GLY A 281 12.91 26.58 11.10
N SER A 282 11.83 25.81 11.12
CA SER A 282 11.75 24.43 10.61
C SER A 282 11.99 24.29 9.10
N GLU A 283 11.93 25.38 8.33
CA GLU A 283 12.28 25.42 6.89
C GLU A 283 13.78 25.63 6.63
N THR A 284 14.61 25.59 7.67
CA THR A 284 16.07 25.69 7.56
C THR A 284 16.73 24.40 8.05
N ALA A 285 17.88 24.09 7.48
CA ALA A 285 18.72 22.98 7.91
C ALA A 285 20.20 23.36 7.76
N THR A 286 21.07 22.77 8.56
CA THR A 286 22.52 23.04 8.50
C THR A 286 23.28 21.75 8.31
N LEU A 287 24.11 21.70 7.29
CA LEU A 287 25.09 20.62 7.08
C LEU A 287 26.43 21.08 7.65
N ASN A 288 27.05 20.28 8.51
CA ASN A 288 28.38 20.58 9.03
C ASN A 288 29.44 19.80 8.24
N ALA A 289 30.28 20.51 7.49
CA ALA A 289 31.45 19.91 6.87
C ALA A 289 32.57 19.78 7.90
N VAL A 290 33.05 18.56 8.10
CA VAL A 290 34.01 18.19 9.14
C VAL A 290 35.23 17.50 8.55
N LYS A 291 36.38 17.56 9.25
CA LYS A 291 37.60 16.87 8.82
C LYS A 291 37.53 15.35 9.02
N THR A 292 36.87 14.91 10.08
CA THR A 292 36.79 13.51 10.46
C THR A 292 35.79 12.75 9.58
N VAL A 293 35.95 11.42 9.52
CA VAL A 293 35.00 10.53 8.84
C VAL A 293 33.62 10.63 9.51
N SER A 294 32.61 11.11 8.80
CA SER A 294 31.24 11.32 9.34
C SER A 294 30.22 10.30 8.83
N ASP A 295 30.68 9.36 8.01
CA ASP A 295 29.86 8.44 7.23
C ASP A 295 30.18 6.96 7.48
N PHE A 296 30.86 6.69 8.60
CA PHE A 296 31.09 5.32 9.07
C PHE A 296 29.74 4.70 9.39
N GLN A 297 29.39 3.60 8.74
CA GLN A 297 28.07 2.98 8.84
C GLN A 297 28.14 1.46 8.71
N ARG A 298 27.09 0.77 9.19
CA ARG A 298 26.92 -0.66 8.94
C ARG A 298 26.55 -0.93 7.49
N VAL A 299 27.03 -2.06 6.98
CA VAL A 299 26.46 -2.72 5.81
C VAL A 299 25.32 -3.60 6.32
N LEU A 300 24.10 -3.25 5.97
CA LEU A 300 22.90 -3.97 6.39
C LEU A 300 22.57 -5.07 5.38
N ASP A 301 22.10 -6.21 5.88
CA ASP A 301 21.43 -7.18 5.03
C ASP A 301 20.07 -6.58 4.61
N LYS A 302 19.85 -6.59 3.29
CA LYS A 302 18.62 -6.11 2.64
C LYS A 302 17.97 -7.21 1.82
N SER A 303 18.33 -8.46 2.09
CA SER A 303 17.64 -9.63 1.58
C SER A 303 16.14 -9.54 1.90
N LEU A 304 15.31 -9.89 0.91
CA LEU A 304 13.86 -9.83 1.09
C LEU A 304 13.39 -10.88 2.11
N THR A 305 14.04 -12.04 2.15
CA THR A 305 13.70 -13.14 3.06
C THR A 305 14.63 -13.20 4.27
N TYR A 306 14.08 -13.41 5.46
CA TYR A 306 14.83 -13.61 6.68
C TYR A 306 15.41 -15.02 6.73
N ALA A 307 16.71 -15.11 7.00
CA ALA A 307 17.36 -16.37 7.30
C ALA A 307 18.43 -16.16 8.38
N GLU A 308 18.42 -17.04 9.38
CA GLU A 308 19.47 -17.07 10.39
C GLU A 308 20.58 -18.04 9.99
N THR A 309 21.82 -17.58 10.16
CA THR A 309 23.05 -18.36 10.13
C THR A 309 23.70 -18.29 11.51
N PRO A 310 24.66 -19.17 11.84
CA PRO A 310 25.39 -19.07 13.10
C PRO A 310 26.11 -17.72 13.32
N GLN A 311 26.29 -16.93 12.26
CA GLN A 311 26.97 -15.63 12.28
C GLN A 311 26.02 -14.43 12.20
N THR A 312 24.71 -14.62 12.01
CA THR A 312 23.75 -13.51 11.74
C THR A 312 23.83 -12.38 12.76
N TYR A 313 24.00 -12.72 14.04
CA TYR A 313 24.07 -11.75 15.13
C TYR A 313 25.49 -11.52 15.68
N THR A 314 26.43 -12.41 15.37
CA THR A 314 27.80 -12.36 15.92
C THR A 314 28.82 -11.82 14.92
N ARG A 315 28.35 -11.35 13.75
CA ARG A 315 29.15 -10.75 12.70
C ARG A 315 28.52 -9.44 12.21
N VAL A 316 29.35 -8.42 12.03
CA VAL A 316 28.93 -7.11 11.50
C VAL A 316 29.95 -6.61 10.49
N GLN A 317 29.45 -5.94 9.45
CA GLN A 317 30.25 -5.32 8.40
C GLN A 317 30.04 -3.81 8.41
N PHE A 318 31.08 -3.06 8.08
CA PHE A 318 31.07 -1.60 8.03
C PHE A 318 31.67 -1.08 6.73
N LYS A 319 31.31 0.15 6.37
CA LYS A 319 31.87 0.92 5.26
C LYS A 319 31.93 2.42 5.58
N TRP A 320 32.82 3.14 4.89
CA TRP A 320 32.95 4.61 4.89
C TRP A 320 33.49 5.07 3.51
N THR A 321 33.76 6.37 3.29
CA THR A 321 34.23 6.87 1.96
C THR A 321 35.66 7.36 1.91
N LEU A 322 36.33 7.58 3.05
CA LEU A 322 37.76 7.89 3.05
C LEU A 322 38.58 6.74 2.40
N GLU A 323 39.03 6.97 1.17
CA GLU A 323 39.93 6.12 0.38
C GLU A 323 41.38 6.61 0.52
N ASP A 324 41.94 6.53 1.73
CA ASP A 324 43.35 6.81 1.99
C ASP A 324 44.07 5.52 2.41
N ASN A 325 44.80 4.92 1.46
CA ASN A 325 45.52 3.66 1.67
C ASN A 325 46.69 3.80 2.68
N ASP A 326 47.19 5.02 2.87
CA ASP A 326 48.33 5.33 3.74
C ASP A 326 47.89 5.76 5.15
N ALA A 327 46.60 6.02 5.37
CA ALA A 327 46.06 6.36 6.69
C ALA A 327 46.15 5.17 7.67
N ASP A 328 46.70 5.43 8.86
CA ASP A 328 46.74 4.47 9.97
C ASP A 328 45.38 4.43 10.68
N ILE A 329 44.45 3.60 10.18
CA ILE A 329 43.10 3.45 10.71
C ILE A 329 43.01 2.25 11.66
N ARG A 330 42.42 2.45 12.84
CA ARG A 330 41.99 1.39 13.77
C ARG A 330 40.48 1.35 13.92
N LEU A 331 39.93 0.15 14.05
CA LEU A 331 38.56 -0.05 14.46
C LEU A 331 38.50 -0.15 15.99
N MET A 332 37.71 0.71 16.60
CA MET A 332 37.51 0.76 18.04
C MET A 332 36.11 0.24 18.38
N GLN A 333 35.99 -0.42 19.53
CA GLN A 333 34.72 -0.91 20.06
C GLN A 333 34.50 -0.47 21.50
N SER A 334 33.24 -0.36 21.90
CA SER A 334 32.80 -0.09 23.28
C SER A 334 31.58 -0.95 23.61
N VAL A 335 31.53 -1.46 24.83
CA VAL A 335 30.42 -2.28 25.36
C VAL A 335 29.63 -1.58 26.47
N ASP A 336 30.02 -0.34 26.81
CA ASP A 336 29.47 0.44 27.91
C ASP A 336 28.90 1.80 27.45
N LYS A 337 28.38 1.80 26.22
CA LYS A 337 27.76 2.96 25.55
C LYS A 337 28.73 4.13 25.37
N GLY A 338 29.97 3.81 24.96
CA GLY A 338 30.99 4.78 24.58
C GLY A 338 31.75 5.40 25.75
N LYS A 339 31.60 4.88 26.98
CA LYS A 339 32.35 5.37 28.15
C LYS A 339 33.82 4.95 28.07
N ASN A 340 34.07 3.69 27.71
CA ASN A 340 35.42 3.16 27.47
C ASN A 340 35.50 2.57 26.05
N TRP A 341 36.64 2.79 25.39
CA TRP A 341 36.91 2.30 24.03
C TRP A 341 38.15 1.42 24.01
N ALA A 342 38.03 0.24 23.41
CA ALA A 342 39.12 -0.71 23.22
C ALA A 342 39.32 -1.00 21.73
N HIS A 343 40.49 -1.55 21.38
CA HIS A 343 40.74 -2.04 20.02
C HIS A 343 39.81 -3.20 19.69
N SER A 344 39.18 -3.19 18.52
CA SER A 344 38.40 -4.31 18.02
C SER A 344 39.30 -5.32 17.31
N SER A 345 39.03 -6.62 17.46
CA SER A 345 39.70 -7.68 16.70
C SER A 345 39.27 -7.76 15.22
N GLY A 346 38.40 -6.85 14.77
CA GLY A 346 37.92 -6.79 13.39
C GLY A 346 39.03 -6.61 12.36
N THR A 347 38.81 -7.18 11.18
CA THR A 347 39.70 -7.01 10.03
C THR A 347 39.26 -5.79 9.22
N ILE A 348 40.21 -4.89 8.95
CA ILE A 348 40.00 -3.72 8.08
C ILE A 348 40.45 -4.09 6.66
N ASP A 349 39.56 -3.85 5.69
CA ASP A 349 39.88 -3.86 4.26
C ASP A 349 40.09 -2.42 3.81
N ARG A 350 41.36 -2.02 3.69
CA ARG A 350 41.75 -0.66 3.33
C ARG A 350 41.41 -0.32 1.88
N ASN A 351 41.48 -1.30 0.98
CA ASN A 351 41.26 -1.09 -0.44
C ASN A 351 39.80 -0.72 -0.76
N ASN A 352 38.87 -1.13 0.11
CA ASN A 352 37.43 -0.93 -0.08
C ASN A 352 36.80 -0.05 1.00
N ALA A 353 37.61 0.64 1.81
CA ALA A 353 37.13 1.45 2.94
C ALA A 353 36.09 0.69 3.81
N GLY A 354 36.43 -0.55 4.18
CA GLY A 354 35.52 -1.48 4.83
C GLY A 354 36.12 -2.18 6.04
N ALA A 355 35.27 -2.73 6.91
CA ALA A 355 35.71 -3.54 8.04
C ALA A 355 34.72 -4.65 8.37
N VAL A 356 35.21 -5.76 8.91
CA VAL A 356 34.41 -6.90 9.36
C VAL A 356 34.82 -7.29 10.77
N VAL A 357 33.84 -7.42 11.67
CA VAL A 357 34.03 -7.99 13.01
C VAL A 357 33.22 -9.28 13.08
N SER A 358 33.80 -10.34 13.62
CA SER A 358 33.17 -11.66 13.77
C SER A 358 33.47 -12.23 15.15
N GLY A 359 32.64 -13.17 15.61
CA GLY A 359 32.79 -13.77 16.94
C GLY A 359 32.46 -12.79 18.06
N LEU A 360 31.53 -11.86 17.83
CA LEU A 360 31.01 -10.99 18.89
C LEU A 360 30.26 -11.83 19.92
N GLU A 361 30.38 -11.44 21.19
CA GLU A 361 29.61 -12.05 22.27
C GLU A 361 28.12 -11.83 22.01
N PRO A 362 27.27 -12.86 22.10
CA PRO A 362 25.83 -12.71 21.95
C PRO A 362 25.21 -11.75 22.98
N ASP A 363 24.06 -11.18 22.65
CA ASP A 363 23.22 -10.36 23.54
C ASP A 363 23.93 -9.14 24.17
N GLN A 364 24.86 -8.56 23.42
CA GLN A 364 25.66 -7.42 23.84
C GLN A 364 25.43 -6.22 22.91
N LEU A 365 25.20 -5.04 23.49
CA LEU A 365 25.22 -3.80 22.73
C LEU A 365 26.68 -3.35 22.54
N TYR A 366 27.09 -3.24 21.28
CA TYR A 366 28.36 -2.67 20.87
C TYR A 366 28.16 -1.28 20.26
N MET A 367 29.13 -0.41 20.51
CA MET A 367 29.39 0.77 19.70
C MET A 367 30.73 0.61 18.99
N PHE A 368 30.80 0.99 17.71
CA PHE A 368 32.00 1.00 16.90
C PHE A 368 32.31 2.40 16.40
N ARG A 369 33.59 2.71 16.22
CA ARG A 369 34.06 3.91 15.51
C ARG A 369 35.45 3.65 14.93
N LEU A 370 35.85 4.47 13.97
CA LEU A 370 37.22 4.51 13.48
C LEU A 370 38.06 5.45 14.34
N ASP A 371 39.32 5.09 14.54
CA ASP A 371 40.40 5.95 15.04
C ASP A 371 41.42 6.12 13.90
N VAL A 372 41.30 7.23 13.18
CA VAL A 372 42.20 7.60 12.08
C VAL A 372 43.39 8.36 12.70
N ARG A 373 44.58 7.76 12.69
CA ARG A 373 45.73 8.25 13.48
C ARG A 373 46.74 9.10 12.70
N SER A 374 46.69 9.05 11.37
CA SER A 374 47.51 9.86 10.44
C SER A 374 46.64 10.41 9.29
N GLY A 375 47.20 11.31 8.49
CA GLY A 375 46.51 11.94 7.36
C GLY A 375 45.67 13.17 7.75
N ASP A 376 45.08 13.82 6.76
CA ASP A 376 44.34 15.09 6.91
C ASP A 376 42.97 14.90 7.59
N HIS A 377 42.47 13.66 7.63
CA HIS A 377 41.20 13.25 8.25
C HIS A 377 41.39 12.64 9.66
N LYS A 378 42.53 12.91 10.30
CA LYS A 378 42.88 12.39 11.64
C LYS A 378 41.78 12.71 12.66
N GLY A 379 41.40 11.69 13.44
CA GLY A 379 40.42 11.79 14.52
C GLY A 379 39.49 10.59 14.59
N TYR A 380 38.50 10.70 15.47
CA TYR A 380 37.47 9.68 15.60
C TYR A 380 36.36 9.90 14.58
N SER A 381 35.86 8.81 13.98
CA SER A 381 34.64 8.89 13.17
C SER A 381 33.40 9.09 14.04
N ASN A 382 32.26 9.33 13.39
CA ASN A 382 30.95 9.11 14.00
C ASN A 382 30.83 7.68 14.57
N PRO A 383 30.10 7.49 15.68
CA PRO A 383 29.88 6.17 16.26
C PRO A 383 28.71 5.44 15.59
N VAL A 384 28.78 4.10 15.59
CA VAL A 384 27.75 3.20 15.03
C VAL A 384 27.38 2.14 16.06
N TYR A 385 26.09 1.85 16.19
CA TYR A 385 25.57 0.85 17.13
C TYR A 385 25.34 -0.50 16.44
N PHE A 386 25.54 -1.59 17.19
CA PHE A 386 25.19 -2.95 16.79
C PHE A 386 24.84 -3.77 18.04
N TYR A 387 23.66 -4.40 18.05
CA TYR A 387 23.29 -5.35 19.11
C TYR A 387 23.47 -6.77 18.57
N SER A 388 24.29 -7.58 19.23
CA SER A 388 24.68 -8.93 18.78
C SER A 388 23.67 -10.00 19.17
N GLY A 389 22.38 -9.78 18.86
CA GLY A 389 21.31 -10.73 19.16
C GLY A 389 19.95 -10.21 18.72
N LYS A 390 18.91 -10.86 19.21
CA LYS A 390 17.55 -10.31 19.20
C LYS A 390 17.32 -9.63 20.54
N ILE A 391 16.90 -8.37 20.54
CA ILE A 391 16.64 -7.66 21.79
C ILE A 391 15.21 -7.94 22.24
N ASP A 392 15.06 -8.56 23.41
CA ASP A 392 13.75 -8.81 24.00
C ASP A 392 13.03 -7.49 24.28
N ILE A 393 11.77 -7.40 23.84
CA ILE A 393 10.91 -6.24 24.00
C ILE A 393 10.77 -5.81 25.47
N ARG A 394 10.88 -6.74 26.43
CA ARG A 394 10.83 -6.46 27.88
C ARG A 394 11.94 -5.52 28.35
N HIS A 395 13.06 -5.44 27.65
CA HIS A 395 14.12 -4.46 27.96
C HIS A 395 13.66 -3.00 27.80
N PHE A 396 12.53 -2.78 27.13
CA PHE A 396 11.91 -1.46 26.95
C PHE A 396 10.76 -1.18 27.92
N GLY A 397 10.57 -2.03 28.95
CA GLY A 397 9.53 -1.86 29.96
C GLY A 397 8.16 -2.41 29.54
N VAL A 398 8.11 -3.23 28.49
CA VAL A 398 6.92 -3.95 28.04
C VAL A 398 6.71 -5.17 28.94
N SER A 399 5.49 -5.35 29.44
CA SER A 399 5.21 -6.42 30.42
C SER A 399 4.97 -7.78 29.76
N GLY A 400 4.33 -7.80 28.58
CA GLY A 400 3.84 -9.03 27.95
C GLY A 400 2.72 -9.70 28.75
N ASN A 401 2.09 -8.96 29.67
CA ASN A 401 0.96 -9.43 30.47
C ASN A 401 -0.37 -9.01 29.83
N ASP A 402 -1.39 -9.85 29.96
CA ASP A 402 -2.73 -9.53 29.51
C ASP A 402 -3.29 -8.29 30.26
N GLY A 403 -3.60 -7.21 29.54
CA GLY A 403 -4.32 -6.04 30.06
C GLY A 403 -3.57 -4.69 30.02
N ALA A 404 -2.24 -4.69 29.87
CA ALA A 404 -1.47 -3.45 29.72
C ALA A 404 -1.48 -2.94 28.27
N ASP A 405 -1.56 -1.63 28.05
CA ASP A 405 -1.29 -1.00 26.74
C ASP A 405 0.23 -0.82 26.58
N ASP A 406 0.84 -1.63 25.71
CA ASP A 406 2.29 -1.67 25.49
C ASP A 406 2.73 -0.75 24.34
N THR A 407 1.81 -0.01 23.71
CA THR A 407 2.03 0.71 22.44
C THR A 407 3.23 1.65 22.47
N ASP A 408 3.29 2.54 23.46
CA ASP A 408 4.31 3.60 23.50
C ASP A 408 5.72 3.01 23.74
N ALA A 409 5.81 1.97 24.56
CA ALA A 409 7.06 1.28 24.84
C ALA A 409 7.55 0.49 23.62
N ILE A 410 6.65 -0.17 22.88
CA ILE A 410 6.95 -0.86 21.62
C ILE A 410 7.42 0.13 20.55
N ASN A 411 6.69 1.24 20.35
CA ASN A 411 7.09 2.27 19.39
C ASN A 411 8.45 2.88 19.74
N LYS A 412 8.72 3.12 21.02
CA LYS A 412 10.03 3.57 21.49
C LYS A 412 11.14 2.55 21.23
N ALA A 413 10.85 1.25 21.37
CA ALA A 413 11.80 0.19 21.05
C ALA A 413 12.16 0.23 19.56
N ILE A 414 11.15 0.25 18.69
CA ILE A 414 11.34 0.34 17.23
C ILE A 414 12.16 1.58 16.84
N ASP A 415 11.80 2.75 17.36
CA ASP A 415 12.54 4.00 17.10
C ASP A 415 13.99 3.96 17.62
N THR A 416 14.25 3.22 18.70
CA THR A 416 15.60 3.04 19.23
C THR A 416 16.43 2.16 18.31
N LEU A 417 15.90 1.02 17.88
CA LEU A 417 16.59 0.12 16.95
C LEU A 417 16.84 0.79 15.60
N HIS A 418 15.85 1.51 15.07
CA HIS A 418 15.99 2.28 13.84
C HIS A 418 17.14 3.29 13.93
N ARG A 419 17.22 4.08 15.02
CA ARG A 419 18.31 5.03 15.27
C ARG A 419 19.68 4.37 15.45
N TRP A 420 19.71 3.11 15.91
CA TRP A 420 20.93 2.31 15.94
C TRP A 420 21.35 1.78 14.56
N GLY A 421 20.55 2.01 13.52
CA GLY A 421 20.77 1.53 12.15
C GLY A 421 20.03 0.22 11.82
N GLY A 422 19.10 -0.21 12.67
CA GLY A 422 18.33 -1.45 12.52
C GLY A 422 18.70 -2.56 13.49
N GLY A 423 17.87 -3.60 13.55
CA GLY A 423 18.03 -4.77 14.44
C GLY A 423 16.76 -5.62 14.54
N THR A 424 16.82 -6.70 15.31
CA THR A 424 15.68 -7.60 15.54
C THR A 424 15.11 -7.43 16.94
N LEU A 425 13.83 -7.10 17.03
CA LEU A 425 13.04 -6.99 18.25
C LEU A 425 12.30 -8.31 18.50
N LEU A 426 12.64 -8.97 19.60
CA LEU A 426 12.07 -10.25 19.99
C LEU A 426 10.81 -10.05 20.85
N PHE A 427 9.71 -10.65 20.40
CA PHE A 427 8.51 -10.89 21.21
C PHE A 427 8.56 -12.34 21.66
N SER A 428 8.93 -12.56 22.91
CA SER A 428 8.92 -13.87 23.56
C SER A 428 7.52 -14.19 24.10
N ASP A 429 7.35 -15.37 24.71
CA ASP A 429 6.06 -15.84 25.26
C ASP A 429 5.32 -14.76 26.07
N GLY A 430 4.06 -14.46 25.73
CA GLY A 430 3.29 -13.38 26.36
C GLY A 430 2.25 -12.73 25.46
N VAL A 431 1.43 -11.86 26.04
CA VAL A 431 0.38 -11.10 25.34
C VAL A 431 0.74 -9.62 25.33
N TYR A 432 0.92 -9.05 24.15
CA TYR A 432 1.32 -7.67 23.92
C TYR A 432 0.17 -6.89 23.31
N ASN A 433 -0.42 -5.96 24.06
CA ASN A 433 -1.57 -5.21 23.57
C ASN A 433 -1.12 -3.91 22.91
N VAL A 434 -1.60 -3.67 21.71
CA VAL A 434 -1.18 -2.53 20.90
C VAL A 434 -2.35 -1.79 20.29
N ARG A 435 -2.21 -0.47 20.20
CA ARG A 435 -3.05 0.41 19.40
C ARG A 435 -2.46 0.47 17.99
N THR A 436 -1.68 1.51 17.68
CA THR A 436 -0.95 1.62 16.41
C THR A 436 0.56 1.53 16.65
N VAL A 437 1.18 0.54 16.02
CA VAL A 437 2.63 0.31 16.01
C VAL A 437 3.22 0.93 14.75
N HIS A 438 4.15 1.87 14.91
CA HIS A 438 4.83 2.55 13.81
C HIS A 438 6.11 1.81 13.43
N LEU A 439 6.07 1.13 12.28
CA LEU A 439 7.21 0.41 11.75
C LEU A 439 8.24 1.39 11.16
N LYS A 440 9.52 1.03 11.26
CA LYS A 440 10.65 1.85 10.81
C LYS A 440 11.65 1.03 10.03
N SER A 441 12.39 1.70 9.16
CA SER A 441 13.34 1.05 8.27
C SER A 441 14.39 0.23 9.04
N ASN A 442 14.71 -0.97 8.53
CA ASN A 442 15.70 -1.90 9.05
C ASN A 442 15.37 -2.52 10.42
N VAL A 443 14.12 -2.47 10.86
CA VAL A 443 13.68 -3.11 12.13
C VAL A 443 12.87 -4.36 11.81
N TYR A 444 13.28 -5.48 12.39
CA TYR A 444 12.60 -6.77 12.25
C TYR A 444 11.86 -7.09 13.54
N LEU A 445 10.59 -7.46 13.45
CA LEU A 445 9.79 -7.99 14.57
C LEU A 445 9.79 -9.51 14.46
N TYR A 446 10.35 -10.19 15.47
CA TYR A 446 10.40 -11.64 15.55
C TYR A 446 9.49 -12.14 16.67
N LEU A 447 8.47 -12.95 16.32
CA LEU A 447 7.48 -13.47 17.25
C LEU A 447 7.73 -14.95 17.52
N GLU A 448 8.08 -15.30 18.77
CA GLU A 448 8.15 -16.71 19.20
C GLU A 448 6.76 -17.35 19.26
N SER A 449 6.70 -18.68 19.30
CA SER A 449 5.44 -19.46 19.28
C SER A 449 4.45 -19.09 20.39
N GLY A 450 4.95 -18.65 21.55
CA GLY A 450 4.12 -18.21 22.68
C GLY A 450 3.69 -16.74 22.62
N ALA A 451 4.22 -15.96 21.69
CA ALA A 451 3.93 -14.53 21.60
C ALA A 451 2.59 -14.27 20.91
N VAL A 452 1.77 -13.42 21.52
CA VAL A 452 0.51 -12.93 20.96
C VAL A 452 0.54 -11.41 20.91
N ILE A 453 0.58 -10.82 19.72
CA ILE A 453 0.34 -9.38 19.56
C ILE A 453 -1.14 -9.15 19.28
N ARG A 454 -1.78 -8.32 20.09
CA ARG A 454 -3.24 -8.21 20.17
C ARG A 454 -3.71 -6.77 20.02
N ALA A 455 -4.57 -6.50 19.04
CA ALA A 455 -5.07 -5.15 18.82
C ALA A 455 -5.98 -4.66 19.96
N MET A 456 -5.86 -3.38 20.29
CA MET A 456 -6.72 -2.60 21.17
C MET A 456 -7.51 -1.56 20.36
N ARG A 457 -8.53 -0.99 21.01
CA ARG A 457 -9.18 0.25 20.54
C ARG A 457 -8.27 1.46 20.74
N ASN A 458 -8.67 2.61 20.19
CA ASN A 458 -7.93 3.88 20.21
C ASN A 458 -6.61 3.85 19.42
N GLY A 459 -6.57 3.10 18.32
CA GLY A 459 -5.53 3.28 17.30
C GLY A 459 -5.53 4.70 16.75
N ASP A 460 -4.51 5.00 15.95
CA ASP A 460 -4.35 6.31 15.33
C ASP A 460 -5.61 6.69 14.53
N ALA A 461 -5.95 7.97 14.61
CA ALA A 461 -7.05 8.50 13.84
C ALA A 461 -6.71 8.43 12.33
N PRO A 462 -7.71 8.20 11.47
CA PRO A 462 -7.58 8.47 10.04
C PRO A 462 -6.97 9.86 9.79
N GLU A 463 -6.00 9.93 8.89
CA GLU A 463 -5.31 11.19 8.58
C GLU A 463 -6.24 12.25 8.00
N SER A 464 -5.88 13.53 8.19
CA SER A 464 -6.57 14.63 7.52
C SER A 464 -6.19 14.69 6.04
N THR A 465 -7.13 15.11 5.20
CA THR A 465 -7.00 15.15 3.74
C THR A 465 -7.36 16.54 3.20
N TRP A 466 -7.00 16.81 1.95
CA TRP A 466 -7.37 18.05 1.27
C TRP A 466 -8.83 18.08 0.77
N PHE A 467 -9.44 16.91 0.61
CA PHE A 467 -10.76 16.75 0.03
C PHE A 467 -11.76 16.12 0.99
N SER A 468 -13.04 16.42 0.82
CA SER A 468 -14.09 15.68 1.51
C SER A 468 -14.28 14.31 0.86
N ASP A 469 -14.30 13.27 1.67
CA ASP A 469 -14.66 11.90 1.29
C ASP A 469 -16.17 11.64 1.37
N LYS A 470 -16.98 12.54 1.92
CA LYS A 470 -18.42 12.27 2.19
C LYS A 470 -19.25 12.01 0.93
N GLN A 471 -18.78 12.45 -0.24
CA GLN A 471 -19.41 12.12 -1.54
C GLN A 471 -18.99 10.74 -2.10
N TYR A 472 -18.03 10.04 -1.47
CA TYR A 472 -17.64 8.68 -1.86
C TYR A 472 -18.81 7.68 -1.72
N ARG A 473 -19.71 7.88 -0.74
CA ARG A 473 -20.87 6.99 -0.51
C ARG A 473 -21.88 7.00 -1.66
N SER A 474 -21.78 7.98 -2.55
CA SER A 474 -22.53 8.08 -3.79
C SER A 474 -21.63 7.60 -4.92
N GLY A 475 -21.94 6.49 -5.60
CA GLY A 475 -21.07 5.89 -6.64
C GLY A 475 -21.22 4.39 -6.90
N LEU A 476 -21.99 3.67 -6.07
CA LEU A 476 -22.22 2.22 -6.18
C LEU A 476 -23.37 1.85 -7.13
N SER A 477 -23.83 2.80 -7.97
CA SER A 477 -25.02 2.63 -8.79
C SER A 477 -24.82 3.22 -10.20
N PRO A 478 -25.43 2.60 -11.23
CA PRO A 478 -25.43 3.12 -12.61
C PRO A 478 -26.00 4.52 -12.76
N THR A 479 -26.64 5.08 -11.75
CA THR A 479 -27.28 6.41 -11.84
C THR A 479 -26.55 7.50 -11.07
N ASP A 480 -25.52 7.14 -10.31
CA ASP A 480 -24.93 8.03 -9.33
C ASP A 480 -23.65 8.74 -9.82
N ARG A 481 -23.72 10.08 -9.93
CA ARG A 481 -22.61 10.90 -10.42
C ARG A 481 -21.62 11.33 -9.33
N GLY A 482 -21.88 11.02 -8.06
CA GLY A 482 -21.05 11.45 -6.91
C GLY A 482 -19.54 11.41 -7.13
N PRO A 483 -18.94 10.26 -7.56
CA PRO A 483 -17.50 10.10 -7.69
C PRO A 483 -16.87 10.97 -8.76
N TYR A 484 -17.66 11.47 -9.70
CA TYR A 484 -17.21 12.14 -10.92
C TYR A 484 -17.38 13.66 -10.86
N ARG A 485 -18.09 14.19 -9.85
CA ARG A 485 -18.38 15.63 -9.71
C ARG A 485 -17.13 16.48 -9.52
N ASN A 486 -16.15 15.96 -8.78
CA ASN A 486 -14.84 16.58 -8.64
C ASN A 486 -13.81 15.65 -9.31
N PRO A 487 -13.31 15.98 -10.51
CA PRO A 487 -12.38 15.13 -11.25
C PRO A 487 -11.04 14.93 -10.52
N GLU A 488 -10.65 15.87 -9.65
CA GLU A 488 -9.38 15.87 -8.92
C GLU A 488 -9.46 15.13 -7.57
N ASN A 489 -10.67 14.90 -7.04
CA ASN A 489 -10.85 14.29 -5.73
C ASN A 489 -10.57 12.79 -5.78
N TRP A 490 -9.33 12.40 -5.48
CA TRP A 490 -8.95 11.00 -5.45
C TRP A 490 -9.73 10.21 -4.39
N LEU A 491 -10.14 10.80 -3.25
CA LEU A 491 -10.84 10.08 -2.18
C LEU A 491 -12.17 9.46 -2.62
N THR A 492 -12.78 9.97 -3.70
CA THR A 492 -14.03 9.43 -4.23
C THR A 492 -13.84 8.39 -5.33
N LYS A 493 -12.60 8.07 -5.72
CA LYS A 493 -12.30 7.15 -6.84
C LYS A 493 -12.05 5.70 -6.40
N GLN A 494 -11.77 5.47 -5.12
CA GLN A 494 -11.50 4.15 -4.56
C GLN A 494 -12.24 3.96 -3.25
N ASP A 495 -12.21 2.74 -2.74
CA ASP A 495 -12.96 2.42 -1.54
C ASP A 495 -12.42 3.12 -0.29
N VAL A 496 -13.28 3.38 0.69
CA VAL A 496 -12.89 4.09 1.93
C VAL A 496 -11.81 3.33 2.68
N GLY A 497 -11.85 2.00 2.63
CA GLY A 497 -10.76 1.17 3.15
C GLY A 497 -9.41 1.53 2.51
N HIS A 498 -9.36 1.96 1.25
CA HIS A 498 -8.11 2.29 0.57
C HIS A 498 -7.68 3.75 0.80
N THR A 499 -8.50 4.54 1.50
CA THR A 499 -8.33 5.99 1.58
C THR A 499 -7.46 6.43 2.75
N TYR A 500 -7.70 5.86 3.93
CA TYR A 500 -6.98 6.18 5.15
C TYR A 500 -6.03 5.06 5.49
N PHE A 501 -4.78 5.41 5.81
CA PHE A 501 -3.72 4.44 6.04
C PHE A 501 -3.32 4.36 7.52
N ARG A 502 -3.48 5.45 8.28
CA ARG A 502 -2.98 5.51 9.67
C ARG A 502 -3.85 4.77 10.66
N ASN A 503 -5.13 4.55 10.35
CA ASN A 503 -6.07 3.81 11.18
C ASN A 503 -5.83 2.28 11.10
N SER A 504 -4.63 1.87 11.50
CA SER A 504 -4.08 0.53 11.35
C SER A 504 -3.43 0.06 12.66
N MET A 505 -3.34 -1.25 12.84
CA MET A 505 -2.60 -1.85 13.96
C MET A 505 -1.08 -1.71 13.77
N PHE A 506 -0.58 -1.92 12.56
CA PHE A 506 0.80 -1.68 12.16
C PHE A 506 0.83 -0.75 10.94
N PHE A 507 1.65 0.30 11.00
CA PHE A 507 1.72 1.30 9.94
C PHE A 507 3.16 1.67 9.59
N ALA A 508 3.47 1.71 8.28
CA ALA A 508 4.70 2.25 7.74
C ALA A 508 4.42 3.12 6.51
N GLU A 509 5.12 4.26 6.42
CA GLU A 509 5.11 5.15 5.26
C GLU A 509 6.55 5.51 4.87
N ARG A 510 6.89 5.27 3.59
CA ARG A 510 8.24 5.53 3.03
C ARG A 510 9.36 4.92 3.87
N GLN A 511 9.15 3.68 4.30
CA GLN A 511 10.13 2.87 5.03
C GLN A 511 10.69 1.75 4.17
N ASP A 512 11.82 1.21 4.59
CA ASP A 512 12.59 0.23 3.84
C ASP A 512 13.05 -0.94 4.72
N ASN A 513 13.03 -2.17 4.20
CA ASN A 513 13.62 -3.35 4.87
C ASN A 513 12.96 -3.61 6.24
N ILE A 514 11.66 -3.91 6.23
CA ILE A 514 10.87 -4.25 7.42
C ILE A 514 10.47 -5.73 7.33
N LYS A 515 10.59 -6.44 8.45
CA LYS A 515 10.20 -7.85 8.54
C LYS A 515 9.31 -8.07 9.75
N ILE A 516 8.22 -8.80 9.58
CA ILE A 516 7.32 -9.26 10.65
C ILE A 516 7.23 -10.78 10.50
N ILE A 517 8.01 -11.48 11.32
CA ILE A 517 8.33 -12.89 11.11
C ILE A 517 8.17 -13.70 12.39
N GLY A 518 8.00 -15.01 12.25
CA GLY A 518 8.01 -15.97 13.35
C GLY A 518 6.71 -16.76 13.48
N THR A 519 6.64 -17.61 14.49
CA THR A 519 5.61 -18.67 14.61
C THR A 519 4.52 -18.32 15.65
N GLY A 520 4.53 -17.09 16.15
CA GLY A 520 3.57 -16.58 17.12
C GLY A 520 2.19 -16.31 16.52
N ARG A 521 1.42 -15.45 17.19
CA ARG A 521 0.07 -15.07 16.77
C ARG A 521 -0.09 -13.55 16.72
N ILE A 522 -0.72 -13.07 15.66
CA ILE A 522 -1.17 -11.68 15.55
C ILE A 522 -2.68 -11.68 15.39
N THR A 523 -3.39 -10.99 16.28
CA THR A 523 -4.87 -10.96 16.25
C THR A 523 -5.40 -9.55 16.38
N GLY A 524 -6.37 -9.21 15.52
CA GLY A 524 -7.12 -7.97 15.66
C GLY A 524 -8.09 -7.98 16.84
N ASN A 525 -8.24 -9.11 17.55
CA ASN A 525 -9.02 -9.25 18.79
C ASN A 525 -10.49 -8.80 18.71
N GLY A 526 -11.03 -8.57 17.50
CA GLY A 526 -12.34 -7.94 17.31
C GLY A 526 -12.37 -6.42 17.49
N ASN A 527 -11.22 -5.79 17.68
CA ASN A 527 -11.07 -4.33 17.80
C ASN A 527 -10.78 -3.65 16.45
N LEU A 528 -10.45 -4.42 15.41
CA LEU A 528 -10.34 -3.92 14.06
C LEU A 528 -11.69 -4.04 13.35
N VAL A 529 -12.25 -2.93 12.87
CA VAL A 529 -13.56 -2.90 12.21
C VAL A 529 -13.49 -3.43 10.78
N THR A 530 -14.60 -3.98 10.28
CA THR A 530 -14.74 -4.59 8.95
C THR A 530 -15.66 -3.81 8.00
N SER A 531 -16.24 -2.68 8.45
CA SER A 531 -17.26 -1.97 7.68
C SER A 531 -16.67 -0.90 6.75
N ASP A 532 -17.34 -0.63 5.62
CA ASP A 532 -17.06 0.51 4.72
C ASP A 532 -17.46 1.88 5.31
N ARG A 533 -17.78 1.93 6.61
CA ARG A 533 -18.38 3.08 7.27
C ARG A 533 -17.48 3.59 8.40
N VAL A 534 -16.17 3.70 8.17
CA VAL A 534 -15.21 4.20 9.18
C VAL A 534 -15.69 5.48 9.88
N MET A 535 -16.30 6.40 9.11
CA MET A 535 -16.89 7.67 9.58
C MET A 535 -18.03 7.50 10.59
N ASN A 536 -18.75 6.38 10.52
CA ASN A 536 -19.87 6.09 11.41
C ASN A 536 -19.43 5.39 12.69
N ASN A 537 -18.17 4.96 12.76
CA ASN A 537 -17.64 4.35 13.96
C ASN A 537 -17.26 5.45 14.96
N SER A 538 -17.40 5.15 16.24
CA SER A 538 -16.90 6.00 17.32
C SER A 538 -15.40 6.23 17.16
N SER A 539 -14.90 7.38 17.62
CA SER A 539 -13.51 7.79 17.43
C SER A 539 -12.49 6.79 18.00
N ASP A 540 -12.86 6.04 19.04
CA ASP A 540 -12.05 4.98 19.64
C ASP A 540 -12.02 3.68 18.81
N ASN A 541 -12.86 3.53 17.78
CA ASN A 541 -13.06 2.26 17.08
C ASN A 541 -13.00 2.40 15.55
N ARG A 542 -12.00 3.12 15.05
CA ARG A 542 -11.80 3.40 13.61
C ARG A 542 -10.68 2.62 12.94
N SER A 543 -9.84 1.93 13.70
CA SER A 543 -8.81 1.07 13.13
C SER A 543 -9.45 -0.09 12.36
N ASP A 544 -9.12 -0.23 11.09
CA ASP A 544 -9.77 -1.19 10.19
C ASP A 544 -8.77 -2.08 9.45
N LYS A 545 -7.47 -1.92 9.69
CA LYS A 545 -6.39 -2.68 9.05
C LYS A 545 -5.45 -3.27 10.06
N MET A 546 -4.95 -4.47 9.81
CA MET A 546 -3.88 -5.05 10.61
C MET A 546 -2.52 -4.49 10.16
N PHE A 547 -2.12 -4.69 8.91
CA PHE A 547 -0.87 -4.17 8.36
C PHE A 547 -1.12 -3.16 7.23
N THR A 548 -0.47 -2.01 7.32
CA THR A 548 -0.53 -1.00 6.25
C THR A 548 0.85 -0.51 5.88
N PHE A 549 1.21 -0.67 4.60
CA PHE A 549 2.48 -0.21 4.04
C PHE A 549 2.22 0.72 2.86
N LYS A 550 2.59 2.00 3.03
CA LYS A 550 2.42 3.03 2.02
C LYS A 550 3.78 3.44 1.47
N LEU A 551 4.00 3.24 0.17
CA LEU A 551 5.23 3.64 -0.52
C LEU A 551 6.51 3.09 0.14
N CYS A 552 6.45 1.86 0.66
CA CYS A 552 7.59 1.21 1.30
C CYS A 552 8.35 0.31 0.33
N THR A 553 9.50 -0.19 0.74
CA THR A 553 10.28 -1.18 -0.02
C THR A 553 10.79 -2.31 0.87
N ARG A 554 10.93 -3.52 0.31
CA ARG A 554 11.50 -4.69 1.01
C ARG A 554 10.73 -5.04 2.28
N ILE A 555 9.53 -5.58 2.09
CA ILE A 555 8.62 -5.97 3.17
C ILE A 555 8.50 -7.48 3.22
N GLU A 556 8.71 -8.07 4.39
CA GLU A 556 8.47 -9.49 4.65
C GLU A 556 7.44 -9.68 5.76
N ILE A 557 6.44 -10.54 5.51
CA ILE A 557 5.44 -10.92 6.50
C ILE A 557 5.24 -12.44 6.41
N GLY A 558 5.53 -13.16 7.48
CA GLY A 558 5.34 -14.60 7.42
C GLY A 558 5.80 -15.40 8.63
N GLY A 559 5.67 -16.71 8.49
CA GLY A 559 6.22 -17.68 9.42
C GLY A 559 7.76 -17.74 9.39
N LEU A 560 8.31 -18.89 9.75
CA LEU A 560 9.65 -19.29 9.34
C LEU A 560 9.56 -19.88 7.93
N TYR A 561 10.29 -19.26 7.00
CA TYR A 561 10.19 -19.61 5.58
C TYR A 561 10.51 -21.08 5.32
N ARG A 562 9.66 -21.75 4.53
CA ARG A 562 9.87 -23.09 4.00
C ARG A 562 9.88 -23.10 2.49
N THR A 563 10.78 -23.89 1.91
CA THR A 563 10.85 -24.10 0.46
C THR A 563 9.85 -25.16 -0.01
N GLU A 564 9.44 -26.05 0.89
CA GLU A 564 8.42 -27.05 0.64
C GLU A 564 7.07 -26.39 0.31
N ASP A 565 6.39 -26.93 -0.69
CA ASP A 565 5.05 -26.45 -1.03
C ASP A 565 4.02 -26.91 0.01
N LEU A 566 3.03 -26.04 0.26
CA LEU A 566 1.87 -26.36 1.08
C LEU A 566 0.85 -27.21 0.30
N TRP A 567 0.37 -28.26 0.96
CA TRP A 567 -0.68 -29.17 0.48
C TRP A 567 -1.92 -29.08 1.35
N TYR A 568 -3.02 -29.67 0.87
CA TYR A 568 -4.27 -29.79 1.62
C TYR A 568 -4.76 -31.22 1.62
N ASP A 569 -5.13 -31.72 2.80
CA ASP A 569 -5.73 -33.03 2.97
C ASP A 569 -7.25 -32.87 3.16
N PRO A 570 -8.07 -33.29 2.18
CA PRO A 570 -9.53 -33.17 2.28
C PRO A 570 -10.15 -34.14 3.30
N GLU A 571 -9.47 -35.21 3.70
CA GLU A 571 -9.97 -36.15 4.71
C GLU A 571 -9.77 -35.60 6.13
N GLU A 572 -8.61 -34.98 6.38
CA GLU A 572 -8.29 -34.36 7.67
C GLU A 572 -8.81 -32.91 7.79
N ASP A 573 -9.17 -32.25 6.67
CA ASP A 573 -9.49 -30.81 6.60
C ASP A 573 -8.38 -29.90 7.15
N GLU A 574 -7.13 -30.26 6.91
CA GLU A 574 -5.98 -29.48 7.37
C GLU A 574 -4.90 -29.36 6.28
N PRO A 575 -4.14 -28.26 6.29
CA PRO A 575 -2.98 -28.10 5.44
C PRO A 575 -1.80 -28.93 5.98
N TYR A 576 -0.86 -29.28 5.10
CA TYR A 576 0.37 -29.95 5.50
C TYR A 576 1.52 -29.66 4.54
N TYR A 577 2.75 -29.89 4.98
CA TYR A 577 3.93 -29.92 4.12
C TYR A 577 4.38 -31.36 3.89
N ILE A 578 4.90 -31.67 2.69
CA ILE A 578 5.62 -32.93 2.44
C ILE A 578 7.10 -32.67 2.68
N LEU A 579 7.66 -33.34 3.68
CA LEU A 579 9.07 -33.24 4.04
C LEU A 579 9.94 -34.09 3.09
N ASN A 580 11.25 -33.88 3.13
CA ASN A 580 12.22 -34.59 2.27
C ASN A 580 12.23 -36.12 2.48
N ASP A 581 11.74 -36.61 3.61
CA ASP A 581 11.57 -38.03 3.93
C ASP A 581 10.18 -38.57 3.56
N GLU A 582 9.42 -37.80 2.77
CA GLU A 582 8.04 -38.05 2.35
C GLU A 582 6.99 -38.02 3.47
N ASN A 583 7.37 -37.71 4.71
CA ASN A 583 6.43 -37.55 5.81
C ASN A 583 5.60 -36.26 5.64
N ARG A 584 4.34 -36.32 6.10
CA ARG A 584 3.42 -35.18 6.11
C ARG A 584 3.49 -34.45 7.46
N ASP A 585 3.85 -33.17 7.43
CA ASP A 585 3.84 -32.27 8.60
C ASP A 585 2.53 -31.47 8.65
N TYR A 586 1.56 -31.97 9.41
CA TYR A 586 0.27 -31.31 9.68
C TYR A 586 0.35 -30.26 10.79
N GLU A 587 1.41 -30.27 11.60
CA GLU A 587 1.53 -29.36 12.73
C GLU A 587 1.72 -27.91 12.25
N CYS A 588 2.36 -27.76 11.09
CA CYS A 588 2.60 -26.47 10.44
C CYS A 588 3.21 -25.43 11.41
N ARG A 589 4.10 -25.89 12.31
CA ARG A 589 4.65 -25.07 13.41
C ARG A 589 5.46 -23.88 12.92
N ASN A 590 5.89 -23.90 11.66
CA ASN A 590 6.60 -22.80 11.03
C ASN A 590 5.68 -21.61 10.72
N MET A 591 4.36 -21.80 10.61
CA MET A 591 3.46 -20.77 10.11
C MET A 591 3.18 -19.67 11.14
N LEU A 592 3.07 -18.43 10.68
CA LEU A 592 2.57 -17.31 11.46
C LEU A 592 1.04 -17.40 11.55
N HIS A 593 0.49 -17.36 12.77
CA HIS A 593 -0.95 -17.42 12.97
C HIS A 593 -1.57 -16.01 12.93
N ILE A 594 -2.57 -15.81 12.07
CA ILE A 594 -3.27 -14.52 11.93
C ILE A 594 -4.78 -14.72 12.06
N ASP A 595 -5.45 -13.85 12.81
CA ASP A 595 -6.93 -13.84 12.86
C ASP A 595 -7.54 -12.48 13.17
N ARG A 596 -8.82 -12.33 12.84
CA ARG A 596 -9.65 -11.14 13.15
C ARG A 596 -9.06 -9.81 12.65
N GLY A 597 -8.41 -9.81 11.49
CA GLY A 597 -7.63 -8.68 10.97
C GLY A 597 -8.38 -7.44 10.49
N GLY A 598 -9.71 -7.38 10.63
CA GLY A 598 -10.48 -6.20 10.26
C GLY A 598 -10.83 -6.16 8.77
N HIS A 599 -10.95 -4.97 8.21
CA HIS A 599 -11.27 -4.74 6.81
C HIS A 599 -10.18 -5.28 5.88
N PHE A 600 -8.91 -5.01 6.17
CA PHE A 600 -7.78 -5.61 5.46
C PHE A 600 -6.78 -6.19 6.44
N VAL A 601 -6.40 -7.45 6.26
CA VAL A 601 -5.25 -7.99 6.99
C VAL A 601 -4.00 -7.25 6.55
N LEU A 602 -3.77 -7.10 5.24
CA LEU A 602 -2.70 -6.29 4.66
C LEU A 602 -3.27 -5.36 3.60
N LEU A 603 -2.98 -4.07 3.74
CA LEU A 603 -3.07 -3.08 2.66
C LEU A 603 -1.66 -2.56 2.33
N ALA A 604 -1.11 -3.00 1.20
CA ALA A 604 0.10 -2.45 0.64
C ALA A 604 -0.25 -1.55 -0.55
N THR A 605 0.16 -0.28 -0.52
CA THR A 605 -0.12 0.68 -1.61
C THR A 605 1.16 1.36 -2.09
N GLY A 606 1.47 1.21 -3.37
CA GLY A 606 2.69 1.75 -3.98
C GLY A 606 3.98 1.20 -3.38
N THR A 607 3.89 0.05 -2.70
CA THR A 607 4.99 -0.60 -2.00
C THR A 607 5.59 -1.65 -2.93
N ASP A 608 6.91 -1.72 -2.99
CA ASP A 608 7.62 -2.61 -3.91
C ASP A 608 8.52 -3.61 -3.15
N ASP A 609 8.84 -4.74 -3.78
CA ASP A 609 9.63 -5.84 -3.20
C ASP A 609 8.97 -6.40 -1.92
N ILE A 610 7.88 -7.15 -2.08
CA ILE A 610 7.09 -7.70 -0.98
C ILE A 610 7.14 -9.23 -0.99
N PHE A 611 7.34 -9.84 0.17
CA PHE A 611 7.25 -11.27 0.37
C PHE A 611 6.30 -11.62 1.52
N VAL A 612 5.18 -12.28 1.18
CA VAL A 612 4.22 -12.82 2.15
C VAL A 612 4.26 -14.33 2.10
N HIS A 613 4.51 -14.99 3.24
CA HIS A 613 4.70 -16.44 3.23
C HIS A 613 4.27 -17.16 4.51
N ASP A 614 3.95 -18.44 4.38
CA ASP A 614 3.74 -19.36 5.52
C ASP A 614 2.79 -18.80 6.59
N THR A 615 1.59 -18.39 6.19
CA THR A 615 0.58 -17.86 7.11
C THR A 615 -0.64 -18.78 7.22
N TYR A 616 -1.07 -19.02 8.47
CA TYR A 616 -2.31 -19.73 8.77
C TYR A 616 -3.32 -18.72 9.28
N PHE A 617 -4.29 -18.40 8.43
CA PHE A 617 -5.37 -17.48 8.74
C PHE A 617 -6.56 -18.20 9.39
N ALA A 618 -7.11 -17.59 10.44
CA ALA A 618 -8.29 -18.06 11.16
C ALA A 618 -8.13 -19.41 11.90
N LYS A 619 -6.92 -19.75 12.37
CA LYS A 619 -6.68 -20.96 13.20
C LYS A 619 -7.48 -20.97 14.50
N TYR A 620 -7.50 -19.83 15.19
CA TYR A 620 -8.13 -19.69 16.51
C TYR A 620 -9.52 -19.05 16.44
N HIS A 621 -9.74 -18.11 15.52
CA HIS A 621 -11.03 -17.42 15.33
C HIS A 621 -11.27 -17.08 13.85
N GLY A 622 -12.39 -17.56 13.29
CA GLY A 622 -12.77 -17.30 11.89
C GLY A 622 -13.65 -16.07 11.64
N GLY A 623 -13.84 -15.20 12.64
CA GLY A 623 -14.64 -13.98 12.48
C GLY A 623 -13.79 -12.74 12.21
N ASN A 624 -14.45 -11.64 11.81
CA ASN A 624 -13.89 -10.29 11.79
C ASN A 624 -12.66 -10.10 10.89
N ALA A 625 -12.71 -10.64 9.68
CA ALA A 625 -11.77 -10.31 8.62
C ALA A 625 -12.46 -10.29 7.26
N ARG A 626 -12.18 -9.27 6.47
CA ARG A 626 -12.76 -9.08 5.15
C ARG A 626 -11.82 -9.58 4.05
N ASP A 627 -10.93 -8.74 3.52
CA ASP A 627 -9.89 -9.17 2.57
C ASP A 627 -8.59 -9.48 3.35
N ILE A 628 -7.79 -10.41 2.84
CA ILE A 628 -6.53 -10.80 3.48
C ILE A 628 -5.37 -9.98 2.92
N TYR A 629 -4.94 -10.22 1.69
CA TYR A 629 -3.75 -9.57 1.13
C TYR A 629 -4.06 -8.68 -0.08
N ASP A 630 -4.12 -7.37 0.14
CA ASP A 630 -4.35 -6.36 -0.90
C ASP A 630 -3.05 -5.68 -1.32
N PHE A 631 -2.71 -5.84 -2.60
CA PHE A 631 -1.55 -5.24 -3.25
C PHE A 631 -2.00 -4.21 -4.29
N MET A 632 -2.02 -2.95 -3.87
CA MET A 632 -2.46 -1.81 -4.69
C MET A 632 -1.25 -1.10 -5.29
N ALA A 633 -1.15 -1.06 -6.62
CA ALA A 633 -0.07 -0.35 -7.32
C ALA A 633 1.35 -0.79 -6.89
N CYS A 634 1.50 -2.06 -6.48
CA CYS A 634 2.73 -2.66 -6.00
C CYS A 634 3.51 -3.36 -7.12
N ASN A 635 4.82 -3.52 -6.97
CA ASN A 635 5.66 -4.27 -7.90
C ASN A 635 6.58 -5.26 -7.18
N ASN A 636 6.93 -6.34 -7.87
CA ASN A 636 7.80 -7.41 -7.36
C ASN A 636 7.23 -8.02 -6.06
N VAL A 637 6.07 -8.66 -6.19
CA VAL A 637 5.36 -9.25 -5.06
C VAL A 637 5.40 -10.78 -5.17
N THR A 638 5.84 -11.43 -4.10
CA THR A 638 5.80 -12.89 -3.95
C THR A 638 4.88 -13.28 -2.81
N VAL A 639 3.96 -14.20 -3.05
CA VAL A 639 3.04 -14.75 -2.05
C VAL A 639 3.10 -16.28 -2.11
N THR A 640 3.43 -16.95 -1.00
CA THR A 640 3.55 -18.41 -0.98
C THR A 640 3.03 -19.07 0.29
N ASN A 641 2.55 -20.31 0.19
CA ASN A 641 2.16 -21.14 1.34
C ASN A 641 1.16 -20.46 2.28
N ILE A 642 0.00 -20.08 1.72
CA ILE A 642 -1.07 -19.41 2.46
C ILE A 642 -2.21 -20.38 2.69
N TYR A 643 -2.57 -20.59 3.96
CA TYR A 643 -3.80 -21.29 4.32
C TYR A 643 -4.80 -20.32 4.95
N SER A 644 -5.95 -20.15 4.30
CA SER A 644 -7.08 -19.43 4.87
C SER A 644 -8.22 -20.38 5.19
N ARG A 645 -8.39 -20.69 6.48
CA ARG A 645 -9.48 -21.54 6.92
C ARG A 645 -10.84 -20.97 6.50
N ILE A 646 -11.00 -19.64 6.61
CA ILE A 646 -12.21 -18.90 6.24
C ILE A 646 -11.94 -17.38 6.16
N SER A 647 -12.47 -16.70 5.14
CA SER A 647 -12.53 -15.22 5.04
C SER A 647 -13.86 -14.71 4.47
N SER A 648 -14.17 -13.43 4.65
CA SER A 648 -15.39 -12.83 4.06
C SER A 648 -15.21 -12.43 2.60
N ASP A 649 -14.00 -12.04 2.22
CA ASP A 649 -13.70 -11.39 0.95
C ASP A 649 -12.35 -11.93 0.43
N ASP A 650 -11.69 -11.20 -0.46
CA ASP A 650 -10.58 -11.70 -1.25
C ASP A 650 -9.38 -12.20 -0.41
N ILE A 651 -8.79 -13.35 -0.77
CA ILE A 651 -7.59 -13.87 -0.09
C ILE A 651 -6.34 -13.19 -0.64
N VAL A 652 -6.11 -13.26 -1.96
CA VAL A 652 -5.03 -12.53 -2.63
C VAL A 652 -5.64 -11.60 -3.68
N LYS A 653 -5.42 -10.29 -3.50
CA LYS A 653 -5.96 -9.25 -4.37
C LYS A 653 -4.86 -8.36 -4.93
N LEU A 654 -4.87 -8.22 -6.25
CA LEU A 654 -4.03 -7.26 -6.98
C LEU A 654 -4.91 -6.13 -7.51
N GLY A 655 -4.43 -4.89 -7.45
CA GLY A 655 -5.18 -3.76 -7.96
C GLY A 655 -4.34 -2.53 -8.20
N SER A 656 -4.99 -1.48 -8.69
CA SER A 656 -4.41 -0.15 -8.87
C SER A 656 -5.49 0.89 -8.61
N ASP A 657 -5.20 1.89 -7.78
CA ASP A 657 -6.18 2.91 -7.38
C ASP A 657 -5.55 4.32 -7.34
N CYS A 658 -6.34 5.31 -6.91
CA CYS A 658 -5.91 6.70 -6.80
C CYS A 658 -5.53 7.11 -5.36
N SER A 659 -5.41 6.18 -4.41
CA SER A 659 -5.26 6.50 -2.98
C SER A 659 -3.98 7.27 -2.63
N LEU A 660 -2.95 7.19 -3.48
CA LEU A 660 -1.72 7.98 -3.38
C LEU A 660 -1.90 9.42 -3.90
N GLY A 661 -3.09 9.79 -4.39
CA GLY A 661 -3.34 11.01 -5.14
C GLY A 661 -2.85 10.96 -6.59
N PHE A 662 -2.37 9.80 -7.01
CA PHE A 662 -1.97 9.48 -8.37
C PHE A 662 -2.04 7.97 -8.60
N THR A 663 -1.97 7.57 -9.86
CA THR A 663 -1.97 6.17 -10.30
C THR A 663 -0.57 5.78 -10.79
N ARG A 664 -0.22 4.51 -10.61
CA ARG A 664 0.99 3.92 -11.21
C ARG A 664 0.72 2.46 -11.59
N PRO A 665 1.40 1.91 -12.62
CA PRO A 665 1.30 0.51 -12.97
C PRO A 665 1.75 -0.42 -11.84
N ALA A 666 1.20 -1.63 -11.85
CA ALA A 666 1.52 -2.74 -10.98
C ALA A 666 2.03 -3.92 -11.82
N ALA A 667 3.13 -4.56 -11.42
CA ALA A 667 3.72 -5.63 -12.19
C ALA A 667 4.54 -6.63 -11.37
N ASN A 668 4.77 -7.80 -11.96
CA ASN A 668 5.65 -8.86 -11.44
C ASN A 668 5.11 -9.47 -10.14
N PHE A 669 4.10 -10.32 -10.29
CA PHE A 669 3.48 -11.06 -9.20
C PHE A 669 3.76 -12.56 -9.34
N SER A 670 4.26 -13.17 -8.28
CA SER A 670 4.47 -14.61 -8.15
C SER A 670 3.66 -15.14 -6.97
N VAL A 671 2.53 -15.79 -7.24
CA VAL A 671 1.59 -16.32 -6.24
C VAL A 671 1.54 -17.84 -6.33
N ARG A 672 1.75 -18.54 -5.22
CA ARG A 672 1.87 -20.01 -5.23
C ARG A 672 1.32 -20.66 -3.97
N ASN A 673 0.72 -21.84 -4.07
CA ASN A 673 0.28 -22.65 -2.93
C ASN A 673 -0.72 -21.90 -2.02
N ILE A 674 -1.81 -21.44 -2.62
CA ILE A 674 -2.87 -20.70 -1.91
C ILE A 674 -4.07 -21.62 -1.72
N ILE A 675 -4.42 -21.88 -0.47
CA ILE A 675 -5.49 -22.79 -0.08
C ILE A 675 -6.50 -22.01 0.76
N GLY A 676 -7.79 -22.03 0.42
CA GLY A 676 -8.76 -21.41 1.34
C GLY A 676 -10.24 -21.41 0.96
N ASP A 677 -11.05 -21.07 1.97
CA ASP A 677 -12.49 -20.84 1.91
C ASP A 677 -12.78 -19.34 2.05
N THR A 678 -13.59 -18.77 1.16
CA THR A 678 -13.91 -17.33 1.16
C THR A 678 -15.32 -17.04 0.66
N ASN A 679 -15.99 -16.03 1.22
CA ASN A 679 -17.24 -15.57 0.63
C ASN A 679 -17.06 -14.76 -0.67
N CYS A 680 -15.87 -14.23 -1.00
CA CYS A 680 -15.60 -13.63 -2.31
C CYS A 680 -14.69 -14.49 -3.17
N ASN A 681 -13.42 -14.11 -3.31
CA ASN A 681 -12.50 -14.75 -4.25
C ASN A 681 -11.21 -15.26 -3.60
N LEU A 682 -10.71 -16.40 -4.07
CA LEU A 682 -9.38 -16.85 -3.63
C LEU A 682 -8.30 -15.96 -4.27
N PHE A 683 -8.44 -15.66 -5.55
CA PHE A 683 -7.60 -14.70 -6.27
C PHE A 683 -8.43 -13.69 -7.04
N GLN A 684 -8.11 -12.40 -6.90
CA GLN A 684 -8.74 -11.33 -7.68
C GLN A 684 -7.72 -10.33 -8.22
N ILE A 685 -7.88 -9.94 -9.49
CA ILE A 685 -7.39 -8.67 -10.01
C ILE A 685 -8.57 -7.69 -10.09
N GLY A 686 -8.47 -6.55 -9.41
CA GLY A 686 -9.51 -5.52 -9.31
C GLY A 686 -10.27 -5.55 -7.97
N SER A 687 -11.41 -4.87 -7.83
CA SER A 687 -12.13 -4.13 -8.87
C SER A 687 -11.46 -2.81 -9.26
N GLU A 688 -10.60 -2.27 -8.41
CA GLU A 688 -9.80 -1.07 -8.61
C GLU A 688 -8.70 -1.37 -9.64
N THR A 689 -8.84 -0.75 -10.81
CA THR A 689 -7.98 -0.98 -11.98
C THR A 689 -7.70 0.34 -12.68
N ALA A 690 -7.29 1.32 -11.88
CA ALA A 690 -7.06 2.70 -12.30
C ALA A 690 -5.79 2.84 -13.16
N ASP A 691 -4.83 1.92 -13.01
CA ASP A 691 -3.63 1.79 -13.84
C ASP A 691 -3.34 0.34 -14.26
N ASP A 692 -2.35 0.13 -15.14
CA ASP A 692 -2.05 -1.18 -15.73
C ASP A 692 -1.60 -2.19 -14.70
N ILE A 693 -1.99 -3.45 -14.91
CA ILE A 693 -1.63 -4.58 -14.06
C ILE A 693 -1.09 -5.69 -14.97
N THR A 694 0.18 -6.04 -14.83
CA THR A 694 0.84 -6.93 -15.80
C THR A 694 1.70 -8.00 -15.14
N ASN A 695 1.93 -9.12 -15.83
CA ASN A 695 2.86 -10.16 -15.43
C ASN A 695 2.54 -10.75 -14.04
N ALA A 696 1.43 -11.49 -13.94
CA ALA A 696 1.06 -12.22 -12.73
C ALA A 696 1.00 -13.73 -13.00
N CYS A 697 1.79 -14.48 -12.26
CA CYS A 697 1.82 -15.93 -12.29
C CYS A 697 1.21 -16.47 -11.00
N VAL A 698 0.20 -17.32 -11.12
CA VAL A 698 -0.53 -17.92 -10.00
C VAL A 698 -0.50 -19.44 -10.19
N ASP A 699 0.16 -20.20 -9.33
CA ASP A 699 0.24 -21.67 -9.47
C ASP A 699 -0.23 -22.39 -8.21
N ASN A 700 -0.72 -23.62 -8.37
CA ASN A 700 -1.11 -24.51 -7.26
C ASN A 700 -2.11 -23.86 -6.28
N ILE A 701 -3.30 -23.49 -6.79
CA ILE A 701 -4.40 -23.01 -5.92
C ILE A 701 -5.35 -24.15 -5.56
N TYR A 702 -5.91 -24.09 -4.36
CA TYR A 702 -6.93 -25.01 -3.86
C TYR A 702 -8.09 -24.21 -3.23
N VAL A 703 -9.16 -24.01 -4.00
CA VAL A 703 -10.37 -23.32 -3.50
C VAL A 703 -11.23 -24.34 -2.75
N LEU A 704 -11.39 -24.15 -1.44
CA LEU A 704 -12.24 -24.98 -0.57
C LEU A 704 -13.72 -24.63 -0.73
N GLY A 705 -14.02 -23.37 -1.02
CA GLY A 705 -15.36 -22.84 -1.29
C GLY A 705 -15.29 -21.34 -1.59
N ALA A 706 -16.10 -20.87 -2.53
CA ALA A 706 -16.15 -19.46 -2.93
C ALA A 706 -17.57 -18.99 -3.31
N ASN A 707 -18.11 -17.97 -2.62
CA ASN A 707 -19.48 -17.48 -2.92
C ASN A 707 -19.53 -16.40 -4.03
N LYS A 708 -18.39 -15.85 -4.49
CA LYS A 708 -18.29 -14.97 -5.66
C LYS A 708 -17.58 -15.66 -6.83
N ALA A 709 -16.26 -15.82 -6.79
CA ALA A 709 -15.52 -16.56 -7.80
C ALA A 709 -14.26 -17.26 -7.24
N GLY A 710 -13.73 -18.26 -7.95
CA GLY A 710 -12.45 -18.89 -7.57
C GLY A 710 -11.28 -18.00 -7.97
N PHE A 711 -11.21 -17.70 -9.28
CA PHE A 711 -10.20 -16.85 -9.90
C PHE A 711 -10.87 -15.74 -10.71
N SER A 712 -10.60 -14.49 -10.36
CA SER A 712 -11.30 -13.32 -10.92
C SER A 712 -10.34 -12.29 -11.50
N ILE A 713 -10.71 -11.70 -12.63
CA ILE A 713 -10.08 -10.52 -13.23
C ILE A 713 -11.19 -9.57 -13.62
N SER A 714 -11.18 -8.35 -13.06
CA SER A 714 -12.18 -7.34 -13.39
C SER A 714 -11.50 -5.99 -13.65
N THR A 715 -11.39 -5.62 -14.93
CA THR A 715 -10.95 -4.26 -15.31
C THR A 715 -12.15 -3.35 -15.47
N ASN A 716 -12.24 -2.38 -14.58
CA ASN A 716 -13.39 -1.49 -14.43
C ASN A 716 -13.04 -0.03 -14.70
N ASP A 717 -11.78 0.37 -14.45
CA ASP A 717 -11.38 1.79 -14.48
C ASP A 717 -10.49 2.15 -15.67
N GLY A 718 -10.35 1.25 -16.64
CA GLY A 718 -9.67 1.51 -17.92
C GLY A 718 -8.27 0.92 -18.04
N ALA A 719 -7.80 0.16 -17.04
CA ALA A 719 -6.51 -0.53 -17.11
C ALA A 719 -6.42 -1.53 -18.25
N HIS A 720 -5.20 -1.70 -18.75
CA HIS A 720 -4.76 -2.89 -19.44
C HIS A 720 -4.27 -3.93 -18.43
N VAL A 721 -5.01 -5.02 -18.31
CA VAL A 721 -4.60 -6.20 -17.54
C VAL A 721 -4.03 -7.24 -18.51
N LYS A 722 -2.77 -7.62 -18.33
CA LYS A 722 -2.06 -8.43 -19.33
C LYS A 722 -1.09 -9.45 -18.74
N ASP A 723 -0.95 -10.59 -19.43
CA ASP A 723 0.02 -11.66 -19.14
C ASP A 723 -0.24 -12.25 -17.73
N ILE A 724 -1.44 -12.82 -17.58
CA ILE A 724 -1.91 -13.41 -16.33
C ILE A 724 -2.06 -14.92 -16.52
N HIS A 725 -1.24 -15.69 -15.82
CA HIS A 725 -1.11 -17.13 -16.02
C HIS A 725 -1.52 -17.87 -14.75
N LEU A 726 -2.42 -18.85 -14.89
CA LEU A 726 -2.87 -19.74 -13.82
C LEU A 726 -2.39 -21.16 -14.10
N ASN A 727 -1.62 -21.70 -13.16
CA ASN A 727 -1.15 -23.08 -13.10
C ASN A 727 -0.35 -23.50 -14.35
N CYS A 728 0.58 -22.62 -14.71
CA CYS A 728 1.50 -22.75 -15.84
C CYS A 728 2.93 -23.11 -15.41
N GLY A 729 3.22 -23.13 -14.10
CA GLY A 729 4.52 -23.53 -13.56
C GLY A 729 5.59 -22.44 -13.64
N HIS A 730 5.17 -21.18 -13.69
CA HIS A 730 6.08 -20.04 -13.77
C HIS A 730 6.65 -19.63 -12.41
N THR A 731 5.97 -20.01 -11.32
CA THR A 731 6.43 -19.77 -9.94
C THR A 731 7.30 -20.92 -9.41
N GLY A 732 7.41 -22.03 -10.15
CA GLY A 732 8.11 -23.25 -9.74
C GLY A 732 7.49 -24.51 -10.35
N VAL A 733 8.07 -25.67 -10.07
CA VAL A 733 7.59 -26.98 -10.55
C VAL A 733 6.18 -27.25 -10.03
N LEU A 734 5.19 -27.44 -10.90
CA LEU A 734 3.83 -27.76 -10.46
C LEU A 734 3.80 -29.14 -9.77
N HIS A 735 3.32 -29.20 -8.53
CA HIS A 735 3.14 -30.49 -7.83
C HIS A 735 1.72 -31.05 -7.99
N SER A 736 0.76 -30.20 -8.41
CA SER A 736 -0.64 -30.58 -8.60
C SER A 736 -1.30 -29.73 -9.69
N ARG A 737 -2.45 -30.22 -10.14
CA ARG A 737 -3.45 -29.40 -10.84
C ARG A 737 -4.09 -28.46 -9.83
N SER A 738 -4.40 -27.24 -10.23
CA SER A 738 -5.22 -26.36 -9.40
C SER A 738 -6.62 -26.94 -9.23
N LYS A 739 -7.21 -26.80 -8.04
CA LYS A 739 -8.54 -27.35 -7.72
C LYS A 739 -9.50 -26.26 -7.28
N MET A 740 -10.74 -26.34 -7.74
CA MET A 740 -11.81 -25.47 -7.27
C MET A 740 -13.06 -26.28 -6.91
N HIS A 741 -13.37 -26.31 -5.62
CA HIS A 741 -14.58 -26.95 -5.10
C HIS A 741 -15.57 -25.88 -4.64
N ARG A 742 -16.87 -26.18 -4.70
CA ARG A 742 -17.92 -25.39 -4.02
C ARG A 742 -17.82 -23.90 -4.34
N THR A 743 -17.49 -23.63 -5.59
CA THR A 743 -17.16 -22.31 -6.11
C THR A 743 -18.28 -21.86 -7.03
N ARG A 744 -18.95 -20.76 -6.67
CA ARG A 744 -20.11 -20.24 -7.43
C ARG A 744 -19.76 -19.99 -8.90
N THR A 745 -18.62 -19.35 -9.14
CA THR A 745 -18.14 -18.94 -10.46
C THR A 745 -16.66 -19.30 -10.55
N PRO A 746 -16.26 -20.40 -11.19
CA PRO A 746 -14.86 -20.82 -11.18
C PRO A 746 -13.92 -19.74 -11.74
N PHE A 747 -14.30 -19.16 -12.89
CA PHE A 747 -13.62 -18.04 -13.51
C PHE A 747 -14.55 -16.87 -13.74
N PHE A 748 -14.11 -15.67 -13.37
CA PHE A 748 -14.81 -14.42 -13.67
C PHE A 748 -13.85 -13.42 -14.29
N VAL A 749 -13.80 -13.36 -15.62
CA VAL A 749 -12.97 -12.40 -16.36
C VAL A 749 -13.90 -11.38 -17.01
N SER A 750 -13.82 -10.11 -16.60
CA SER A 750 -14.77 -9.08 -17.04
C SER A 750 -14.13 -7.73 -17.32
N ILE A 751 -14.72 -6.99 -18.26
CA ILE A 751 -14.51 -5.56 -18.49
C ILE A 751 -15.79 -4.82 -18.11
N SER A 752 -15.69 -3.68 -17.42
CA SER A 752 -16.82 -2.77 -17.19
C SER A 752 -16.46 -1.32 -17.55
N ASN A 753 -17.47 -0.46 -17.62
CA ASN A 753 -17.32 0.98 -17.91
C ASN A 753 -17.47 1.81 -16.63
N ARG A 754 -16.74 1.46 -15.56
CA ARG A 754 -16.80 2.21 -14.30
C ARG A 754 -16.00 3.51 -14.40
N GLY A 755 -14.73 3.45 -14.78
CA GLY A 755 -13.90 4.62 -15.05
C GLY A 755 -13.61 5.50 -13.82
N ARG A 756 -13.51 4.94 -12.60
CA ARG A 756 -13.15 5.71 -11.39
C ARG A 756 -11.65 6.01 -11.36
N VAL A 757 -11.22 6.99 -12.17
CA VAL A 757 -9.85 7.53 -12.17
C VAL A 757 -9.87 9.05 -12.00
N LEU A 758 -8.72 9.65 -11.72
CA LEU A 758 -8.56 11.11 -11.74
C LEU A 758 -8.90 11.65 -13.14
N GLY A 759 -9.62 12.77 -13.23
CA GLY A 759 -10.03 13.37 -14.50
C GLY A 759 -11.20 12.69 -15.21
N SER A 760 -11.79 11.63 -14.64
CA SER A 760 -12.95 10.92 -15.22
C SER A 760 -14.23 11.76 -15.21
N ASP A 761 -15.05 11.64 -16.27
CA ASP A 761 -16.38 12.23 -16.37
C ASP A 761 -17.43 11.21 -16.86
N VAL A 762 -18.70 11.46 -16.54
CA VAL A 762 -19.85 10.61 -16.87
C VAL A 762 -21.07 11.42 -17.31
N LYS A 763 -21.80 10.89 -18.30
CA LYS A 763 -23.10 11.41 -18.73
C LYS A 763 -24.16 10.32 -18.66
N ARG A 764 -25.43 10.71 -18.49
CA ARG A 764 -26.57 9.78 -18.34
C ARG A 764 -27.26 9.64 -19.68
N TYR A 765 -27.54 8.42 -20.10
CA TYR A 765 -28.21 8.09 -21.36
C TYR A 765 -29.36 7.12 -21.13
N ALA A 766 -30.41 7.25 -21.94
CA ALA A 766 -31.50 6.28 -22.03
C ALA A 766 -31.37 5.51 -23.35
N PHE A 767 -31.40 4.19 -23.29
CA PHE A 767 -31.20 3.32 -24.45
C PHE A 767 -31.85 1.94 -24.25
N THR A 768 -32.11 1.22 -25.33
CA THR A 768 -32.62 -0.16 -25.26
C THR A 768 -31.48 -1.16 -25.40
N GLU A 769 -31.36 -2.09 -24.46
CA GLU A 769 -30.40 -3.20 -24.47
C GLU A 769 -31.16 -4.52 -24.38
N ASN A 770 -31.02 -5.38 -25.39
CA ASN A 770 -31.70 -6.69 -25.43
C ASN A 770 -33.22 -6.59 -25.17
N GLY A 771 -33.86 -5.58 -25.75
CA GLY A 771 -35.30 -5.31 -25.58
C GLY A 771 -35.69 -4.73 -24.21
N ARG A 772 -34.73 -4.36 -23.36
CA ARG A 772 -34.96 -3.74 -22.06
C ARG A 772 -34.51 -2.28 -22.07
N GLU A 773 -35.35 -1.40 -21.56
CA GLU A 773 -34.99 0.01 -21.36
C GLU A 773 -33.95 0.17 -20.26
N ARG A 774 -32.90 0.94 -20.54
CA ARG A 774 -31.80 1.30 -19.64
C ARG A 774 -31.78 2.81 -19.49
N ASN A 775 -31.41 3.28 -18.31
CA ASN A 775 -31.19 4.70 -18.04
C ASN A 775 -30.02 4.86 -17.06
N GLU A 776 -28.82 4.93 -17.62
CA GLU A 776 -27.58 4.72 -16.87
C GLU A 776 -26.50 5.74 -17.25
N LEU A 777 -25.50 5.86 -16.40
CA LEU A 777 -24.29 6.62 -16.64
C LEU A 777 -23.34 5.81 -17.53
N LEU A 778 -22.73 6.53 -18.49
CA LEU A 778 -21.63 6.06 -19.30
C LEU A 778 -20.43 6.98 -19.03
N CYS A 779 -19.24 6.40 -18.84
CA CYS A 779 -18.01 7.14 -18.80
C CYS A 779 -17.65 7.63 -20.21
N THR A 780 -17.39 8.93 -20.33
CA THR A 780 -17.31 9.61 -21.62
C THR A 780 -15.89 9.89 -22.07
N ASN A 781 -14.93 9.88 -21.15
CA ASN A 781 -13.57 10.38 -21.40
C ASN A 781 -12.44 9.49 -20.83
N VAL A 782 -12.77 8.26 -20.43
CA VAL A 782 -11.81 7.22 -20.05
C VAL A 782 -11.97 6.05 -21.02
N ASN A 783 -10.85 5.49 -21.48
CA ASN A 783 -10.90 4.33 -22.35
C ASN A 783 -11.53 3.13 -21.63
N ILE A 784 -12.31 2.31 -22.35
CA ILE A 784 -12.69 0.99 -21.88
C ILE A 784 -11.40 0.17 -21.65
N GLY A 785 -11.35 -0.56 -20.53
CA GLY A 785 -10.22 -1.40 -20.18
C GLY A 785 -9.92 -2.49 -21.21
N LYS A 786 -8.75 -3.09 -21.09
CA LYS A 786 -8.30 -4.19 -21.95
C LYS A 786 -7.85 -5.37 -21.08
N VAL A 787 -8.21 -6.57 -21.47
CA VAL A 787 -7.67 -7.81 -20.89
C VAL A 787 -7.02 -8.59 -22.02
N GLU A 788 -5.75 -8.97 -21.85
CA GLU A 788 -4.96 -9.61 -22.90
C GLU A 788 -4.09 -10.74 -22.32
N ASN A 789 -3.91 -11.83 -23.08
CA ASN A 789 -2.96 -12.91 -22.75
C ASN A 789 -3.23 -13.53 -21.38
N ILE A 790 -4.38 -14.20 -21.26
CA ILE A 790 -4.77 -14.93 -20.05
C ILE A 790 -4.64 -16.41 -20.32
N ILE A 791 -3.78 -17.11 -19.60
CA ILE A 791 -3.52 -18.55 -19.81
C ILE A 791 -3.93 -19.31 -18.57
N LEU A 792 -4.90 -20.21 -18.70
CA LEU A 792 -5.44 -21.03 -17.62
C LEU A 792 -5.19 -22.50 -17.98
N ASN A 793 -4.41 -23.22 -17.16
CA ASN A 793 -3.89 -24.53 -17.52
C ASN A 793 -4.04 -25.58 -16.41
N ALA A 794 -4.45 -26.81 -16.74
CA ALA A 794 -4.47 -27.95 -15.83
C ALA A 794 -5.26 -27.70 -14.52
N ILE A 795 -6.58 -27.56 -14.63
CA ILE A 795 -7.46 -27.15 -13.52
C ILE A 795 -8.66 -28.08 -13.42
N ASP A 796 -8.93 -28.59 -12.22
CA ASP A 796 -10.09 -29.42 -11.92
C ASP A 796 -11.12 -28.64 -11.10
N ILE A 797 -12.37 -28.64 -11.56
CA ILE A 797 -13.47 -27.89 -10.98
C ILE A 797 -14.64 -28.83 -10.80
N ASP A 798 -15.15 -28.90 -9.57
CA ASP A 798 -16.36 -29.65 -9.24
C ASP A 798 -17.23 -28.89 -8.23
N GLU A 799 -18.43 -29.42 -7.99
CA GLU A 799 -19.37 -28.86 -7.03
C GLU A 799 -19.66 -27.36 -7.26
N VAL A 800 -19.92 -26.96 -8.52
CA VAL A 800 -20.12 -25.52 -8.85
C VAL A 800 -21.41 -24.96 -8.26
N TYR A 801 -21.30 -24.33 -7.09
CA TYR A 801 -22.30 -23.53 -6.38
C TYR A 801 -21.60 -22.65 -5.32
N GLY A 802 -22.27 -21.63 -4.79
CA GLY A 802 -21.72 -20.86 -3.67
C GLY A 802 -21.77 -21.66 -2.37
N GLY A 803 -20.67 -22.34 -2.03
CA GLY A 803 -20.61 -23.26 -0.88
C GLY A 803 -19.62 -22.89 0.22
N SER A 804 -19.08 -21.66 0.22
CA SER A 804 -18.24 -21.18 1.31
C SER A 804 -18.98 -21.20 2.66
N SER A 805 -18.29 -21.62 3.71
CA SER A 805 -18.82 -21.68 5.08
C SER A 805 -18.99 -20.32 5.76
N TYR A 806 -18.53 -19.22 5.15
CA TYR A 806 -18.50 -17.89 5.78
C TYR A 806 -19.83 -17.45 6.42
N ARG A 807 -20.96 -17.80 5.79
CA ARG A 807 -22.30 -17.42 6.26
C ARG A 807 -22.80 -18.23 7.46
N ASP A 808 -22.27 -19.43 7.68
CA ASP A 808 -22.62 -20.30 8.79
C ASP A 808 -21.36 -20.90 9.43
N ARG A 809 -20.90 -20.25 10.50
CA ARG A 809 -19.67 -20.62 11.20
C ARG A 809 -19.72 -21.97 11.91
N ASN A 810 -20.90 -22.60 11.99
CA ASN A 810 -21.07 -23.89 12.64
C ASN A 810 -20.94 -25.07 11.66
N THR A 811 -20.85 -24.80 10.35
CA THR A 811 -20.75 -25.85 9.32
C THR A 811 -19.54 -25.59 8.42
N ARG A 812 -18.69 -26.60 8.23
CA ARG A 812 -17.43 -26.44 7.50
C ARG A 812 -17.62 -26.29 5.98
N TRP A 813 -18.67 -26.88 5.41
CA TRP A 813 -19.29 -26.53 4.12
C TRP A 813 -20.73 -27.01 4.12
N LYS A 814 -21.66 -26.21 3.59
CA LYS A 814 -23.04 -26.66 3.40
C LYS A 814 -23.14 -27.53 2.15
N PRO A 815 -23.62 -28.79 2.25
CA PRO A 815 -23.88 -29.61 1.07
C PRO A 815 -24.86 -28.93 0.13
N TYR A 816 -24.71 -29.18 -1.17
CA TYR A 816 -25.66 -28.67 -2.15
C TYR A 816 -27.06 -29.22 -1.91
N ASP A 817 -28.04 -28.33 -1.73
CA ASP A 817 -29.45 -28.66 -1.51
C ASP A 817 -30.38 -27.96 -2.52
N GLY A 818 -29.79 -27.29 -3.52
CA GLY A 818 -30.51 -26.53 -4.55
C GLY A 818 -30.83 -25.08 -4.17
N SER A 819 -30.64 -24.65 -2.91
CA SER A 819 -30.87 -23.27 -2.47
C SER A 819 -29.72 -22.32 -2.82
N GLN A 820 -28.54 -22.85 -3.09
CA GLN A 820 -27.33 -22.06 -3.32
C GLN A 820 -27.32 -21.42 -4.71
N ASN A 821 -26.75 -20.23 -4.80
CA ASN A 821 -26.51 -19.57 -6.07
C ASN A 821 -25.50 -20.37 -6.90
N ARG A 822 -25.73 -20.43 -8.21
CA ARG A 822 -24.84 -21.04 -9.20
C ARG A 822 -24.51 -20.03 -10.28
N ALA A 823 -23.35 -20.19 -10.92
CA ALA A 823 -22.97 -19.47 -12.14
C ALA A 823 -22.15 -20.42 -13.03
N THR A 824 -21.85 -19.96 -14.24
CA THR A 824 -20.92 -20.63 -15.17
C THR A 824 -19.56 -19.91 -15.11
N PRO A 825 -18.46 -20.50 -15.60
CA PRO A 825 -17.30 -19.74 -16.04
C PRO A 825 -17.66 -18.60 -17.01
N ILE A 826 -17.18 -17.38 -16.73
CA ILE A 826 -17.55 -16.16 -17.46
C ILE A 826 -16.32 -15.46 -18.03
N VAL A 827 -16.40 -15.10 -19.31
CA VAL A 827 -15.48 -14.19 -20.01
C VAL A 827 -16.32 -13.11 -20.68
N ALA A 828 -16.38 -11.90 -20.12
CA ALA A 828 -17.26 -10.84 -20.60
C ALA A 828 -16.48 -9.54 -20.86
N GLY A 829 -16.23 -9.22 -22.13
CA GLY A 829 -15.86 -7.86 -22.52
C GLY A 829 -17.05 -6.90 -22.37
N TYR A 830 -16.88 -5.67 -22.87
CA TYR A 830 -17.89 -4.62 -22.75
C TYR A 830 -18.06 -3.85 -24.06
N ALA A 831 -19.29 -3.54 -24.44
CA ALA A 831 -19.60 -2.58 -25.49
C ALA A 831 -20.49 -1.43 -24.98
N LEU A 832 -20.20 -0.21 -25.45
CA LEU A 832 -21.12 0.92 -25.34
C LEU A 832 -22.38 0.64 -26.18
N PRO A 833 -23.54 1.20 -25.80
CA PRO A 833 -24.75 1.08 -26.63
C PRO A 833 -24.53 1.70 -28.01
N ALA A 834 -25.06 1.04 -29.05
CA ALA A 834 -25.03 1.57 -30.40
C ALA A 834 -25.85 2.86 -30.49
N SER A 835 -25.39 3.86 -31.26
CA SER A 835 -26.00 5.20 -31.26
C SER A 835 -27.49 5.19 -31.65
N GLU A 836 -27.90 4.28 -32.52
CA GLU A 836 -29.28 4.09 -32.96
C GLU A 836 -30.22 3.57 -31.86
N THR A 837 -29.67 2.92 -30.83
CA THR A 837 -30.42 2.44 -29.65
C THR A 837 -30.53 3.50 -28.56
N VAL A 838 -29.74 4.57 -28.64
CA VAL A 838 -29.69 5.65 -27.65
C VAL A 838 -30.68 6.75 -28.03
N LYS A 839 -31.53 7.15 -27.08
CA LYS A 839 -32.48 8.26 -27.28
C LYS A 839 -31.71 9.57 -27.54
N GLY A 840 -31.81 10.08 -28.76
CA GLY A 840 -31.11 11.30 -29.20
C GLY A 840 -29.70 11.07 -29.76
N GLY A 841 -29.27 9.81 -29.87
CA GLY A 841 -27.93 9.45 -30.33
C GLY A 841 -26.86 9.49 -29.23
N LEU A 842 -25.71 8.88 -29.52
CA LEU A 842 -24.52 8.96 -28.66
C LEU A 842 -23.68 10.17 -29.09
N ASP A 843 -23.52 11.16 -28.20
CA ASP A 843 -22.88 12.46 -28.50
C ASP A 843 -21.37 12.52 -28.15
N PHE A 844 -20.72 11.37 -27.94
CA PHE A 844 -19.30 11.31 -27.58
C PHE A 844 -18.58 10.15 -28.27
N THR A 845 -17.25 10.25 -28.29
CA THR A 845 -16.34 9.17 -28.69
C THR A 845 -15.27 9.04 -27.60
N LEU A 846 -14.94 7.82 -27.21
CA LEU A 846 -13.88 7.58 -26.24
C LEU A 846 -12.51 8.03 -26.78
N PRO A 847 -11.52 8.38 -25.93
CA PRO A 847 -10.24 8.92 -26.38
C PRO A 847 -9.49 8.05 -27.41
N ASN A 848 -9.64 6.73 -27.34
CA ASN A 848 -9.05 5.78 -28.28
C ASN A 848 -9.91 5.46 -29.52
N GLY A 849 -11.06 6.12 -29.68
CA GLY A 849 -11.99 5.89 -30.79
C GLY A 849 -12.78 4.58 -30.74
N LYS A 850 -12.65 3.76 -29.69
CA LYS A 850 -13.29 2.45 -29.60
C LYS A 850 -14.61 2.51 -28.84
N HIS A 851 -15.57 1.69 -29.27
CA HIS A 851 -16.86 1.51 -28.58
C HIS A 851 -16.96 0.17 -27.85
N ALA A 852 -15.98 -0.72 -27.99
CA ALA A 852 -15.94 -2.00 -27.31
C ALA A 852 -14.54 -2.32 -26.77
N GLY A 853 -14.50 -2.87 -25.57
CA GLY A 853 -13.33 -3.50 -24.95
C GLY A 853 -13.45 -5.01 -25.11
N TYR A 854 -12.60 -5.57 -25.97
CA TYR A 854 -12.51 -7.01 -26.16
C TYR A 854 -11.50 -7.64 -25.20
N ILE A 855 -11.86 -8.78 -24.62
CA ILE A 855 -10.89 -9.68 -23.96
C ILE A 855 -10.18 -10.45 -25.07
N THR A 856 -8.85 -10.36 -25.15
CA THR A 856 -8.07 -10.90 -26.28
C THR A 856 -7.11 -11.99 -25.80
N ASN A 857 -7.00 -13.08 -26.57
CA ASN A 857 -6.09 -14.19 -26.30
C ASN A 857 -6.24 -14.75 -24.87
N ILE A 858 -7.43 -15.26 -24.58
CA ILE A 858 -7.69 -16.04 -23.37
C ILE A 858 -7.72 -17.54 -23.73
N GLN A 859 -6.98 -18.34 -22.97
CA GLN A 859 -6.78 -19.75 -23.26
C GLN A 859 -7.16 -20.60 -22.05
N PHE A 860 -8.08 -21.53 -22.26
CA PHE A 860 -8.38 -22.63 -21.35
C PHE A 860 -7.74 -23.89 -21.92
N LYS A 861 -6.76 -24.44 -21.22
CA LYS A 861 -6.05 -25.65 -21.59
C LYS A 861 -6.19 -26.68 -20.48
N ASP A 862 -6.71 -27.85 -20.81
CA ASP A 862 -6.84 -28.94 -19.83
C ASP A 862 -7.61 -28.49 -18.57
N VAL A 863 -8.79 -27.92 -18.79
CA VAL A 863 -9.69 -27.44 -17.73
C VAL A 863 -10.95 -28.31 -17.70
N HIS A 864 -11.25 -28.87 -16.53
CA HIS A 864 -12.34 -29.83 -16.35
C HIS A 864 -13.41 -29.28 -15.41
N VAL A 865 -14.63 -29.07 -15.91
CA VAL A 865 -15.75 -28.48 -15.16
C VAL A 865 -16.86 -29.50 -14.97
N LEU A 866 -17.21 -29.78 -13.72
CA LEU A 866 -18.39 -30.54 -13.31
C LEU A 866 -19.34 -29.64 -12.49
N VAL A 867 -20.45 -29.23 -13.09
CA VAL A 867 -21.45 -28.41 -12.39
C VAL A 867 -22.52 -29.26 -11.70
N LYS A 868 -23.21 -28.70 -10.69
CA LYS A 868 -24.38 -29.38 -10.10
C LYS A 868 -25.54 -29.53 -11.09
N GLY A 869 -25.69 -28.57 -12.01
CA GLY A 869 -26.76 -28.54 -13.03
C GLY A 869 -28.15 -28.18 -12.47
N GLY A 870 -29.20 -28.62 -13.15
CA GLY A 870 -30.60 -28.38 -12.77
C GLY A 870 -31.23 -27.09 -13.30
N ASN A 871 -30.60 -26.42 -14.27
CA ASN A 871 -31.18 -25.24 -14.92
C ASN A 871 -32.13 -25.64 -16.07
N PRO A 872 -33.28 -24.96 -16.22
CA PRO A 872 -34.28 -25.29 -17.24
C PRO A 872 -33.89 -24.80 -18.64
N LEU A 873 -34.49 -25.39 -19.66
CA LEU A 873 -34.26 -25.02 -21.07
C LEU A 873 -34.54 -23.53 -21.34
N SER A 874 -35.48 -22.92 -20.63
CA SER A 874 -35.81 -21.49 -20.73
C SER A 874 -34.61 -20.58 -20.45
N ASP A 875 -33.62 -21.03 -19.67
CA ASP A 875 -32.44 -20.24 -19.37
C ASP A 875 -31.54 -20.04 -20.60
N CYS A 876 -31.69 -20.84 -21.65
CA CYS A 876 -31.02 -20.64 -22.94
C CYS A 876 -31.38 -19.31 -23.63
N GLN A 877 -32.52 -18.71 -23.27
CA GLN A 877 -33.01 -17.45 -23.84
C GLN A 877 -32.57 -16.22 -23.04
N GLN A 878 -31.82 -16.40 -21.94
CA GLN A 878 -31.34 -15.30 -21.14
C GLN A 878 -30.24 -14.55 -21.88
N SER A 879 -30.32 -13.21 -21.84
CA SER A 879 -29.28 -12.31 -22.34
C SER A 879 -28.75 -11.48 -21.17
N PRO A 880 -27.57 -11.85 -20.61
CA PRO A 880 -26.91 -11.07 -19.57
C PRO A 880 -26.72 -9.61 -20.00
N PRO A 881 -26.93 -8.61 -19.11
CA PRO A 881 -26.69 -7.20 -19.44
C PRO A 881 -25.20 -6.86 -19.54
N GLU A 882 -24.87 -5.69 -20.09
CA GLU A 882 -23.54 -5.09 -19.96
C GLU A 882 -23.27 -4.54 -18.55
N LEU A 883 -21.99 -4.54 -18.17
CA LEU A 883 -21.53 -4.01 -16.88
C LEU A 883 -21.24 -2.51 -17.00
N GLY A 884 -22.26 -1.70 -16.77
CA GLY A 884 -22.16 -0.24 -16.77
C GLY A 884 -21.51 0.32 -15.49
N VAL A 885 -21.60 1.65 -15.32
CA VAL A 885 -21.07 2.33 -14.13
C VAL A 885 -21.59 1.71 -12.84
N GLY A 886 -20.69 1.44 -11.89
CA GLY A 886 -21.04 0.86 -10.59
C GLY A 886 -21.38 -0.64 -10.62
N GLN A 887 -21.27 -1.33 -11.76
CA GLN A 887 -21.51 -2.77 -11.91
C GLN A 887 -20.21 -3.50 -12.22
N TYR A 888 -19.93 -4.57 -11.48
CA TYR A 888 -18.72 -5.40 -11.67
C TYR A 888 -18.83 -6.78 -11.02
N ASN A 889 -19.96 -7.13 -10.40
CA ASN A 889 -20.13 -8.40 -9.70
C ASN A 889 -20.80 -9.44 -10.59
N VAL A 890 -20.49 -10.72 -10.37
CA VAL A 890 -21.12 -11.88 -11.05
C VAL A 890 -22.65 -11.75 -11.09
N SER A 891 -23.28 -11.37 -9.98
CA SER A 891 -24.73 -11.22 -9.89
C SER A 891 -25.32 -10.15 -10.81
N ASN A 892 -24.52 -9.16 -11.22
CA ASN A 892 -24.97 -8.13 -12.18
C ASN A 892 -25.27 -8.73 -13.55
N LEU A 893 -24.60 -9.84 -13.92
CA LEU A 893 -24.80 -10.55 -15.18
C LEU A 893 -26.00 -11.52 -15.17
N ARG A 894 -26.74 -11.59 -14.06
CA ARG A 894 -27.96 -12.42 -13.92
C ARG A 894 -27.65 -13.89 -14.23
N VAL A 895 -28.57 -14.59 -14.91
CA VAL A 895 -28.44 -15.99 -15.30
C VAL A 895 -27.77 -16.07 -16.67
N GLN A 896 -26.73 -16.90 -16.80
CA GLN A 896 -26.03 -17.13 -18.06
C GLN A 896 -26.68 -18.27 -18.85
N PRO A 897 -26.70 -18.19 -20.20
CA PRO A 897 -27.35 -19.16 -21.08
C PRO A 897 -26.55 -20.47 -21.27
N SER A 898 -25.41 -20.63 -20.59
CA SER A 898 -24.61 -21.85 -20.59
C SER A 898 -24.30 -22.34 -19.19
N TYR A 899 -24.01 -23.64 -19.07
CA TYR A 899 -23.54 -24.24 -17.84
C TYR A 899 -22.02 -24.38 -17.76
N GLY A 900 -21.32 -24.47 -18.90
CA GLY A 900 -19.88 -24.74 -18.97
C GLY A 900 -18.97 -23.53 -19.20
N LEU A 901 -19.25 -22.71 -20.22
CA LEU A 901 -18.54 -21.46 -20.48
C LEU A 901 -19.46 -20.46 -21.18
N TRP A 902 -19.53 -19.22 -20.69
CA TRP A 902 -20.15 -18.11 -21.41
C TRP A 902 -19.08 -17.06 -21.73
N ALA A 903 -18.88 -16.81 -23.02
CA ALA A 903 -17.94 -15.80 -23.50
C ALA A 903 -18.65 -14.75 -24.34
N ARG A 904 -18.43 -13.46 -24.03
CA ARG A 904 -18.94 -12.31 -24.79
C ARG A 904 -17.86 -11.28 -25.06
N HIS A 905 -17.88 -10.66 -26.25
CA HIS A 905 -16.91 -9.62 -26.66
C HIS A 905 -15.47 -10.08 -26.45
N ALA A 906 -15.14 -11.24 -27.02
CA ALA A 906 -13.81 -11.83 -26.90
C ALA A 906 -13.15 -12.02 -28.28
N LYS A 907 -11.82 -12.05 -28.30
CA LYS A 907 -11.00 -12.34 -29.47
C LYS A 907 -10.01 -13.43 -29.14
N GLU A 908 -9.78 -14.34 -30.10
CA GLU A 908 -8.74 -15.36 -30.00
C GLU A 908 -8.91 -16.25 -28.75
N LEU A 909 -10.16 -16.59 -28.40
CA LEU A 909 -10.49 -17.51 -27.33
C LEU A 909 -10.06 -18.93 -27.71
N THR A 910 -9.24 -19.58 -26.87
CA THR A 910 -8.87 -20.99 -27.04
C THR A 910 -9.49 -21.84 -25.93
N VAL A 911 -10.10 -22.96 -26.31
CA VAL A 911 -10.56 -24.03 -25.42
C VAL A 911 -9.97 -25.34 -25.94
N GLU A 912 -9.04 -25.93 -25.20
CA GLU A 912 -8.24 -27.07 -25.66
C GLU A 912 -8.14 -28.15 -24.58
N ASN A 913 -8.48 -29.40 -24.93
CA ASN A 913 -8.49 -30.53 -24.01
C ASN A 913 -9.39 -30.33 -22.76
N CYS A 914 -10.43 -29.49 -22.88
CA CYS A 914 -11.32 -29.18 -21.76
C CYS A 914 -12.53 -30.13 -21.70
N THR A 915 -13.13 -30.25 -20.52
CA THR A 915 -14.38 -31.01 -20.33
C THR A 915 -15.46 -30.19 -19.63
N PHE A 916 -16.71 -30.28 -20.09
CA PHE A 916 -17.86 -29.63 -19.48
C PHE A 916 -18.97 -30.64 -19.21
N ASN A 917 -19.25 -30.90 -17.93
CA ASN A 917 -20.20 -31.90 -17.48
C ASN A 917 -21.14 -31.34 -16.42
N TYR A 918 -22.25 -32.03 -16.17
CA TYR A 918 -23.17 -31.75 -15.08
C TYR A 918 -23.50 -33.03 -14.30
N GLU A 919 -23.86 -32.89 -13.03
CA GLU A 919 -24.36 -34.00 -12.20
C GLU A 919 -25.86 -34.23 -12.42
N ALA A 920 -26.68 -33.19 -12.22
CA ALA A 920 -28.08 -33.18 -12.61
C ALA A 920 -28.22 -32.53 -14.00
N ARG A 921 -29.19 -32.97 -14.79
CA ARG A 921 -29.44 -32.41 -16.13
C ARG A 921 -29.47 -30.89 -16.10
N ASP A 922 -28.61 -30.26 -16.89
CA ASP A 922 -28.64 -28.83 -17.15
C ASP A 922 -29.02 -28.62 -18.62
N SER A 923 -30.22 -28.11 -18.86
CA SER A 923 -30.77 -27.97 -20.20
C SER A 923 -30.17 -26.79 -20.98
N ARG A 924 -29.22 -26.05 -20.39
CA ARG A 924 -28.48 -24.97 -21.07
C ARG A 924 -27.41 -25.53 -22.01
N TYR A 925 -26.83 -24.66 -22.82
CA TYR A 925 -25.69 -25.04 -23.66
C TYR A 925 -24.43 -25.29 -22.81
N ALA A 926 -23.52 -26.15 -23.27
CA ALA A 926 -22.22 -26.27 -22.65
C ALA A 926 -21.42 -24.97 -22.85
N ILE A 927 -21.40 -24.45 -24.08
CA ILE A 927 -20.67 -23.24 -24.46
C ILE A 927 -21.58 -22.27 -25.21
N VAL A 928 -21.55 -20.99 -24.81
CA VAL A 928 -22.16 -19.89 -25.56
C VAL A 928 -21.08 -18.86 -25.88
N LEU A 929 -20.95 -18.54 -27.17
CA LEU A 929 -20.08 -17.47 -27.68
C LEU A 929 -20.94 -16.35 -28.27
N ASP A 930 -20.79 -15.14 -27.77
CA ASP A 930 -21.54 -13.94 -28.18
C ASP A 930 -20.60 -12.80 -28.60
N ASP A 931 -20.62 -12.40 -29.87
CA ASP A 931 -19.61 -11.49 -30.45
C ASP A 931 -18.17 -11.93 -30.14
N VAL A 932 -17.89 -13.22 -30.36
CA VAL A 932 -16.54 -13.78 -30.23
C VAL A 932 -15.91 -13.94 -31.61
N LYS A 933 -14.65 -13.51 -31.76
CA LYS A 933 -13.92 -13.49 -33.03
C LYS A 933 -12.68 -14.37 -32.95
N GLY A 934 -12.51 -15.31 -33.88
CA GLY A 934 -11.33 -16.16 -33.95
C GLY A 934 -11.23 -17.20 -32.83
N ALA A 935 -12.36 -17.76 -32.36
CA ALA A 935 -12.32 -18.78 -31.32
C ALA A 935 -11.87 -20.15 -31.85
N ARG A 936 -11.04 -20.87 -31.10
CA ARG A 936 -10.62 -22.25 -31.38
C ARG A 936 -11.07 -23.17 -30.26
N ILE A 937 -11.93 -24.14 -30.57
CA ILE A 937 -12.35 -25.20 -29.64
C ILE A 937 -11.82 -26.52 -30.18
N ALA A 938 -10.86 -27.11 -29.46
CA ALA A 938 -10.14 -28.31 -29.88
C ALA A 938 -10.19 -29.39 -28.81
N SER A 939 -10.50 -30.63 -29.21
CA SER A 939 -10.42 -31.82 -28.36
C SER A 939 -11.24 -31.70 -27.05
N ALA A 940 -12.33 -30.93 -27.11
CA ALA A 940 -13.23 -30.67 -25.99
C ALA A 940 -14.31 -31.75 -25.88
N LYS A 941 -14.69 -32.12 -24.65
CA LYS A 941 -15.78 -33.07 -24.38
C LYS A 941 -16.88 -32.42 -23.56
N MET A 942 -18.14 -32.67 -23.90
CA MET A 942 -19.27 -32.01 -23.23
C MET A 942 -20.54 -32.88 -23.19
N VAL A 943 -21.51 -32.53 -22.35
CA VAL A 943 -22.82 -33.20 -22.33
C VAL A 943 -23.90 -32.32 -22.96
N ARG A 944 -24.69 -32.91 -23.86
CA ARG A 944 -25.89 -32.28 -24.44
C ARG A 944 -27.12 -32.83 -23.73
N ALA A 945 -27.92 -31.96 -23.12
CA ALA A 945 -29.18 -32.39 -22.52
C ALA A 945 -30.16 -32.89 -23.60
N VAL A 946 -30.92 -33.94 -23.29
CA VAL A 946 -31.86 -34.55 -24.26
C VAL A 946 -32.98 -33.61 -24.73
N ASP A 947 -33.29 -32.60 -23.93
CA ASP A 947 -34.31 -31.57 -24.21
C ASP A 947 -33.73 -30.32 -24.91
N ASN A 948 -32.42 -30.32 -25.22
CA ASN A 948 -31.76 -29.28 -26.00
C ASN A 948 -31.06 -29.91 -27.22
N ASP A 949 -31.53 -29.54 -28.41
CA ASP A 949 -30.96 -30.07 -29.66
C ASP A 949 -29.50 -29.65 -29.91
N HIS A 950 -28.96 -28.71 -29.14
CA HIS A 950 -27.64 -28.15 -29.36
C HIS A 950 -26.82 -28.06 -28.07
N VAL A 951 -25.50 -28.17 -28.21
CA VAL A 951 -24.55 -28.14 -27.08
C VAL A 951 -23.63 -26.92 -27.13
N ILE A 952 -23.44 -26.32 -28.32
CA ILE A 952 -22.73 -25.04 -28.51
C ILE A 952 -23.66 -24.06 -29.23
N LYS A 953 -23.71 -22.83 -28.72
CA LYS A 953 -24.45 -21.70 -29.30
C LYS A 953 -23.49 -20.58 -29.70
N LEU A 954 -23.62 -20.10 -30.94
CA LEU A 954 -22.92 -18.93 -31.45
C LEU A 954 -23.92 -17.79 -31.71
N ILE A 955 -23.61 -16.59 -31.24
CA ILE A 955 -24.37 -15.35 -31.44
C ILE A 955 -23.39 -14.34 -32.02
N ASN A 956 -23.68 -13.81 -33.22
CA ASN A 956 -22.86 -12.79 -33.88
C ASN A 956 -21.34 -13.06 -33.89
N SER A 957 -20.95 -14.33 -33.91
CA SER A 957 -19.55 -14.75 -33.77
C SER A 957 -18.94 -15.01 -35.13
N LEU A 958 -17.62 -14.87 -35.22
CA LEU A 958 -16.85 -14.88 -36.45
C LEU A 958 -15.60 -15.76 -36.29
N ASP A 959 -15.23 -16.48 -37.35
CA ASP A 959 -14.03 -17.31 -37.44
C ASP A 959 -13.89 -18.31 -36.29
N VAL A 960 -14.99 -18.99 -35.95
CA VAL A 960 -15.01 -20.01 -34.89
C VAL A 960 -14.66 -21.37 -35.48
N THR A 961 -13.59 -21.98 -34.99
CA THR A 961 -13.12 -23.30 -35.43
C THR A 961 -13.41 -24.37 -34.38
N LEU A 962 -14.02 -25.48 -34.80
CA LEU A 962 -14.23 -26.68 -34.00
C LEU A 962 -13.36 -27.82 -34.56
N HIS A 963 -12.61 -28.50 -33.70
CA HIS A 963 -11.77 -29.64 -34.07
C HIS A 963 -11.86 -30.72 -32.99
N GLU A 964 -12.11 -31.97 -33.37
CA GLU A 964 -12.18 -33.12 -32.43
C GLU A 964 -13.11 -32.90 -31.21
N VAL A 965 -14.22 -32.18 -31.40
CA VAL A 965 -15.17 -31.93 -30.31
C VAL A 965 -16.14 -33.11 -30.21
N ILE A 966 -16.26 -33.68 -29.01
CA ILE A 966 -17.15 -34.80 -28.71
C ILE A 966 -18.24 -34.32 -27.75
N TYR A 967 -19.48 -34.71 -27.99
CA TYR A 967 -20.54 -34.56 -27.01
C TYR A 967 -21.18 -35.91 -26.66
N PHE A 968 -21.68 -36.02 -25.43
CA PHE A 968 -22.44 -37.17 -24.93
C PHE A 968 -23.91 -36.81 -24.84
N GLU A 969 -24.80 -37.80 -25.04
CA GLU A 969 -26.25 -37.59 -24.97
C GLU A 969 -26.73 -37.77 -23.53
N ASP A 970 -27.23 -36.68 -22.95
CA ASP A 970 -27.88 -36.53 -21.63
C ASP A 970 -27.03 -36.87 -20.40
N GLU A 971 -26.06 -37.78 -20.53
CA GLU A 971 -25.19 -38.25 -19.45
C GLU A 971 -23.75 -38.43 -19.95
N TRP A 972 -22.78 -38.14 -19.08
CA TRP A 972 -21.36 -38.29 -19.40
C TRP A 972 -21.00 -39.72 -19.83
N GLY A 973 -20.21 -39.85 -20.91
CA GLY A 973 -19.76 -41.15 -21.41
C GLY A 973 -20.81 -41.91 -22.24
N LYS A 974 -22.08 -41.50 -22.27
CA LYS A 974 -23.14 -42.18 -23.02
C LYS A 974 -23.28 -41.62 -24.45
N SER A 975 -23.45 -42.53 -25.41
CA SER A 975 -23.74 -42.21 -26.81
C SER A 975 -22.84 -41.12 -27.41
N PRO A 976 -21.50 -41.29 -27.38
CA PRO A 976 -20.59 -40.25 -27.87
C PRO A 976 -20.83 -39.93 -29.34
N ALA A 977 -20.92 -38.64 -29.65
CA ALA A 977 -21.06 -38.13 -30.99
C ALA A 977 -20.00 -37.07 -31.27
N VAL A 978 -19.42 -37.12 -32.47
CA VAL A 978 -18.39 -36.17 -32.91
C VAL A 978 -19.06 -35.00 -33.62
N ILE A 979 -18.75 -33.77 -33.22
CA ILE A 979 -19.07 -32.58 -34.01
C ILE A 979 -18.03 -32.51 -35.14
N PRO A 980 -18.45 -32.53 -36.43
CA PRO A 980 -17.50 -32.46 -37.54
C PRO A 980 -16.60 -31.22 -37.45
N HIS A 981 -15.39 -31.33 -38.01
CA HIS A 981 -14.54 -30.16 -38.16
C HIS A 981 -15.30 -29.06 -38.89
N PHE A 982 -15.27 -27.85 -38.33
CA PHE A 982 -16.10 -26.75 -38.80
C PHE A 982 -15.38 -25.42 -38.63
N VAL A 983 -15.51 -24.54 -39.64
CA VAL A 983 -15.09 -23.14 -39.59
C VAL A 983 -16.32 -22.27 -39.81
N HIS A 984 -16.74 -21.55 -38.78
CA HIS A 984 -17.85 -20.61 -38.83
C HIS A 984 -17.37 -19.26 -39.36
N THR A 985 -17.85 -18.83 -40.51
CA THR A 985 -17.33 -17.61 -41.17
C THR A 985 -18.08 -16.32 -40.86
N VAL A 986 -19.31 -16.32 -40.31
CA VAL A 986 -19.99 -15.15 -39.70
C VAL A 986 -21.42 -15.52 -39.24
N GLY A 987 -21.89 -14.88 -38.16
CA GLY A 987 -23.32 -14.82 -37.81
C GLY A 987 -23.73 -15.70 -36.63
N THR A 988 -25.03 -15.95 -36.49
CA THR A 988 -25.60 -16.81 -35.44
C THR A 988 -25.61 -18.27 -35.89
N GLY A 989 -25.24 -19.19 -34.99
CA GLY A 989 -25.14 -20.62 -35.29
C GLY A 989 -25.45 -21.51 -34.08
N HIS A 990 -25.74 -22.78 -34.35
CA HIS A 990 -26.02 -23.81 -33.35
C HIS A 990 -25.37 -25.14 -33.75
N PHE A 991 -24.82 -25.90 -32.79
CA PHE A 991 -24.17 -27.20 -33.05
C PHE A 991 -24.67 -28.32 -32.13
N PRO A 992 -24.88 -29.55 -32.64
CA PRO A 992 -24.76 -29.95 -34.05
C PRO A 992 -25.82 -29.27 -34.94
N ARG A 993 -25.50 -29.04 -36.23
CA ARG A 993 -26.48 -28.55 -37.21
C ARG A 993 -27.40 -29.70 -37.61
N ARG A 994 -28.72 -29.47 -37.67
CA ARG A 994 -29.65 -30.44 -38.26
C ARG A 994 -29.21 -30.72 -39.70
N ARG A 995 -29.07 -32.01 -40.05
CA ARG A 995 -28.70 -32.45 -41.40
C ARG A 995 -29.74 -32.00 -42.43
#